data_AF-A0A497XEU3-F1
#
_entry.id   AF-A0A497XEU3-F1
#
_cell.length_a   1.000
_cell.length_b   1.000
_cell.length_c   1.000
_cell.angle_alpha   90.00
_cell.angle_beta   90.00
_cell.angle_gamma   90.00
#
_symmetry.space_group_name_H-M   'P 1'
#
loop_
_entity.id
_entity.type
_entity.pdbx_description
1 polymer ?
#
loop_
_entity_poly.entity_id
_entity_poly.type
_entity_poly.pdbx_seq_one_letter_code
_entity_poly.pdbx_strand_id
1 'polypeptide(L)'
;MNAESPTLLQRFLRIGIAYRVPSLIFLLAVSLVAALGLSRMTIDAGFERLGPATDPAREAYLHVAREFGSDNRTFIYLRDEQLWSPAKLQALEQLHRELQQLPFVERIDDLFTAHGVRSIDGQLQAQALLAGAPEDAEGAERARRTALETPTALRNIVSADGKAIAIGVAVRERHEGAAGSEINEALERLLAPARTQFATVAQVGPPRVEAEIRQGIVRDLSLLVPAAILLLVLGVFAFCRSVFAALASLFVGSLSLLWTFGLMGHAGIPLSILSAMLPALVVAIAATEIVRMASVGDQGPQAVTTADEAASGASAAGSMARSLGKPAVLTLLITALGFASNAFSGIGIIRDFALAATFAVLANGLITVLLVPMLHAALGQRLAPRRHLATGGAATLALRALAWLRHRPALWALGIVTALCAAAVQLAPSLQISNEPLSFFSADRPLVRAAAVMHDDLAGVGTFYITLDGNAEGAFRDPANLQRLADIQAFIAKQQIFDRSLSLADMVAQANQASANGRPDAYRVPPSRKLAAQYLLLYPPHALAPYVSHDFRRANIVVRLSVSDSSTLNRHVRELQQAVTSYAGPGMATALVGENLLINGSADRLLTGQAMALAALLIVVFIITSLMFTSVKGGIVALVPSVLPVLMILGIMRVLAIPLNAGTALVAIVAIVIALEGTVRLFSRYSELCRGATSYDEAVVATVKTEAAAMVAVSLAVAAGFGVLAVSEFALIAQFGVLAAVAMLASIVVNLLITPLVMSRIRLVGLYEILAMSMQRQALEHSPLFHDMTPYQIRKTILLSELREYRDGDCLIEQGTMGRSMYIVVGGQLEVVRRDGPREIRLALLGPGDVFGEIGFVHETYRTADVRALGAVSVLCIDHERLKKDLALFPHIMSKLNFNISGILGKRLAEVVDASHSPAAKTGEDR
;
A
#
# COMPACT_ATOMS: atom_id res chain seq x y z
N MET A 1 0.00 32.56 38.06
CA MET A 1 -0.06 31.59 36.93
C MET A 1 0.37 32.30 35.65
N ASN A 2 1.67 32.34 35.33
CA ASN A 2 2.12 32.75 33.99
C ASN A 2 2.06 31.52 33.08
N ALA A 3 0.97 31.37 32.36
CA ALA A 3 0.81 30.30 31.38
C ALA A 3 1.79 30.54 30.22
N GLU A 4 2.75 29.64 30.04
CA GLU A 4 3.58 29.60 28.84
C GLU A 4 2.68 29.65 27.59
N SER A 5 3.05 30.52 26.64
CA SER A 5 2.29 30.65 25.40
C SER A 5 2.24 29.30 24.68
N PRO A 6 1.05 28.80 24.28
CA PRO A 6 0.96 27.49 23.66
C PRO A 6 1.72 27.46 22.34
N THR A 7 2.54 26.42 22.17
CA THR A 7 3.26 26.14 20.91
C THR A 7 2.31 26.11 19.72
N LEU A 8 2.79 26.40 18.50
CA LEU A 8 1.96 26.40 17.28
C LEU A 8 1.14 25.10 17.11
N LEU A 9 1.74 23.96 17.42
CA LEU A 9 1.07 22.66 17.40
C LEU A 9 -0.06 22.55 18.43
N GLN A 10 0.14 23.05 19.65
CA GLN A 10 -0.91 23.07 20.67
C GLN A 10 -2.04 24.03 20.29
N ARG A 11 -1.75 25.12 19.58
CA ARG A 11 -2.79 25.99 19.00
C ARG A 11 -3.58 25.24 17.93
N PHE A 12 -2.89 24.55 17.01
CA PHE A 12 -3.51 23.76 15.96
C PHE A 12 -4.47 22.69 16.50
N LEU A 13 -4.03 21.93 17.51
CA LEU A 13 -4.84 20.87 18.14
C LEU A 13 -6.00 21.41 19.00
N ARG A 14 -5.99 22.70 19.34
CA ARG A 14 -7.07 23.37 20.06
C ARG A 14 -8.04 24.10 19.14
N ILE A 15 -7.79 24.15 17.83
CA ILE A 15 -8.65 24.89 16.87
C ILE A 15 -10.11 24.43 16.98
N GLY A 16 -10.36 23.12 17.02
CA GLY A 16 -11.72 22.58 17.12
C GLY A 16 -12.48 23.09 18.36
N ILE A 17 -11.81 23.24 19.51
CA ILE A 17 -12.45 23.73 20.73
C ILE A 17 -12.50 25.25 20.80
N ALA A 18 -11.44 25.92 20.36
CA ALA A 18 -11.36 27.38 20.38
C ALA A 18 -12.36 28.02 19.40
N TYR A 19 -12.62 27.36 18.26
CA TYR A 19 -13.47 27.85 17.18
C TYR A 19 -14.49 26.79 16.76
N ARG A 20 -15.40 26.42 17.68
CA ARG A 20 -16.40 25.36 17.46
C ARG A 20 -17.28 25.61 16.24
N VAL A 21 -17.93 26.78 16.19
CA VAL A 21 -18.87 27.12 15.10
C VAL A 21 -18.16 27.25 13.74
N PRO A 22 -17.04 28.01 13.61
CA PRO A 22 -16.30 28.07 12.34
C PRO A 22 -15.82 26.70 11.85
N SER A 23 -15.35 25.84 12.75
CA SER A 23 -14.87 24.50 12.40
C SER A 23 -16.01 23.59 11.95
N LEU A 24 -17.20 23.65 12.57
CA LEU A 24 -18.39 22.92 12.12
C LEU A 24 -18.88 23.42 10.76
N ILE A 25 -18.90 24.74 10.54
CA ILE A 25 -19.26 25.33 9.25
C ILE A 25 -18.28 24.87 8.17
N PHE A 26 -16.98 24.89 8.46
CA PHE A 26 -15.95 24.39 7.55
C PHE A 26 -16.16 22.92 7.21
N LEU A 27 -16.34 22.06 8.21
CA LEU A 27 -16.60 20.63 8.01
C LEU A 27 -17.85 20.41 7.14
N LEU A 28 -18.94 21.13 7.41
CA LEU A 28 -20.18 21.02 6.65
C LEU A 28 -20.05 21.52 5.21
N ALA A 29 -19.38 22.66 5.00
CA ALA A 29 -19.15 23.25 3.69
C ALA A 29 -18.30 22.35 2.79
N VAL A 30 -17.19 21.82 3.31
CA VAL A 30 -16.34 20.89 2.56
C VAL A 30 -17.09 19.58 2.28
N SER A 31 -17.88 19.08 3.24
CA SER A 31 -18.70 17.89 3.03
C SER A 31 -19.76 18.08 1.95
N LEU A 32 -20.38 19.26 1.86
CA LEU A 32 -21.34 19.57 0.81
C LEU A 32 -20.67 19.63 -0.57
N VAL A 33 -19.51 20.27 -0.67
CA VAL A 33 -18.70 20.32 -1.90
C VAL A 33 -18.29 18.90 -2.33
N ALA A 34 -17.85 18.08 -1.38
CA ALA A 34 -17.53 16.67 -1.64
C ALA A 34 -18.76 15.87 -2.10
N ALA A 35 -19.92 16.07 -1.47
CA ALA A 35 -21.16 15.41 -1.87
C ALA A 35 -21.57 15.73 -3.32
N LEU A 36 -21.34 16.96 -3.79
CA LEU A 36 -21.54 17.31 -5.21
C LEU A 36 -20.60 16.52 -6.13
N GLY A 37 -19.38 16.22 -5.67
CA GLY A 37 -18.40 15.42 -6.40
C GLY A 37 -18.80 13.96 -6.55
N LEU A 38 -19.53 13.37 -5.58
CA LEU A 38 -20.01 11.98 -5.67
C LEU A 38 -20.86 11.74 -6.92
N SER A 39 -21.69 12.72 -7.30
CA SER A 39 -22.54 12.62 -8.50
C SER A 39 -21.76 12.56 -9.81
N ARG A 40 -20.47 12.96 -9.80
CA ARG A 40 -19.57 12.98 -10.95
C ARG A 40 -18.61 11.79 -10.99
N MET A 41 -18.72 10.86 -10.05
CA MET A 41 -17.84 9.70 -10.02
C MET A 41 -18.12 8.76 -11.19
N THR A 42 -17.06 8.33 -11.84
CA THR A 42 -17.09 7.31 -12.88
C THR A 42 -16.46 6.03 -12.35
N ILE A 43 -16.93 4.88 -12.83
CA ILE A 43 -16.33 3.57 -12.53
C ILE A 43 -15.56 3.14 -13.77
N ASP A 44 -14.25 2.94 -13.60
CA ASP A 44 -13.38 2.43 -14.65
C ASP A 44 -13.10 0.95 -14.37
N ALA A 45 -13.65 0.10 -15.23
CA ALA A 45 -13.46 -1.34 -15.21
C ALA A 45 -12.46 -1.81 -16.29
N GLY A 46 -11.92 -0.88 -17.09
CA GLY A 46 -11.09 -1.18 -18.25
C GLY A 46 -9.63 -1.47 -17.89
N PHE A 47 -8.96 -2.19 -18.80
CA PHE A 47 -7.57 -2.63 -18.61
C PHE A 47 -6.54 -1.60 -19.09
N GLU A 48 -6.96 -0.57 -19.81
CA GLU A 48 -6.10 0.41 -20.44
C GLU A 48 -5.19 1.19 -19.47
N ARG A 49 -5.61 1.31 -18.20
CA ARG A 49 -4.86 2.01 -17.14
C ARG A 49 -3.81 1.15 -16.44
N LEU A 50 -3.72 -0.14 -16.78
CA LEU A 50 -2.64 -1.01 -16.29
C LEU A 50 -1.30 -0.66 -16.95
N GLY A 51 -1.31 -0.06 -18.14
CA GLY A 51 -0.13 0.48 -18.82
C GLY A 51 0.02 2.01 -18.66
N PRO A 52 1.24 2.56 -18.81
CA PRO A 52 1.46 4.00 -18.83
C PRO A 52 0.85 4.64 -20.09
N ALA A 53 0.19 5.79 -19.91
CA ALA A 53 -0.53 6.47 -20.98
C ALA A 53 0.34 6.95 -22.16
N THR A 54 1.65 7.12 -21.95
CA THR A 54 2.61 7.64 -22.94
C THR A 54 3.52 6.56 -23.53
N ASP A 55 3.11 5.29 -23.51
CA ASP A 55 3.93 4.20 -24.05
C ASP A 55 3.96 4.24 -25.59
N PRO A 56 5.12 4.35 -26.26
CA PRO A 56 5.21 4.25 -27.72
C PRO A 56 4.67 2.92 -28.25
N ALA A 57 4.67 1.86 -27.45
CA ALA A 57 4.04 0.58 -27.81
C ALA A 57 2.51 0.70 -27.94
N ARG A 58 1.87 1.63 -27.21
CA ARG A 58 0.42 1.90 -27.34
C ARG A 58 0.12 2.58 -28.67
N GLU A 59 0.92 3.55 -29.10
CA GLU A 59 0.73 4.18 -30.42
C GLU A 59 0.91 3.19 -31.57
N ALA A 60 1.93 2.32 -31.48
CA ALA A 60 2.15 1.25 -32.44
C ALA A 60 0.96 0.28 -32.48
N TYR A 61 0.43 -0.09 -31.32
CA TYR A 61 -0.78 -0.90 -31.21
C TYR A 61 -1.99 -0.23 -31.86
N LEU A 62 -2.31 1.02 -31.51
CA LEU A 62 -3.45 1.76 -32.07
C LEU A 62 -3.35 1.92 -33.60
N HIS A 63 -2.13 2.03 -34.13
CA HIS A 63 -1.92 2.09 -35.57
C HIS A 63 -2.23 0.74 -36.25
N VAL A 64 -1.78 -0.38 -35.66
CA VAL A 64 -2.07 -1.73 -36.16
C VAL A 64 -3.56 -2.08 -36.02
N ALA A 65 -4.17 -1.77 -34.87
CA ALA A 65 -5.59 -2.01 -34.63
C ALA A 65 -6.48 -1.26 -35.63
N ARG A 66 -6.14 -0.01 -35.97
CA ARG A 66 -6.87 0.78 -36.99
C ARG A 66 -6.75 0.21 -38.40
N GLU A 67 -5.67 -0.48 -38.72
CA GLU A 67 -5.41 -1.00 -40.06
C GLU A 67 -5.92 -2.44 -40.27
N PHE A 68 -5.70 -3.31 -39.29
CA PHE A 68 -6.00 -4.74 -39.38
C PHE A 68 -7.24 -5.16 -38.57
N GLY A 69 -7.85 -4.23 -37.84
CA GLY A 69 -9.00 -4.44 -36.95
C GLY A 69 -8.56 -4.71 -35.50
N SER A 70 -9.49 -4.49 -34.57
CA SER A 70 -9.22 -4.59 -33.12
C SER A 70 -9.01 -6.04 -32.64
N ASP A 71 -8.11 -6.21 -31.66
CA ASP A 71 -7.99 -7.43 -30.83
C ASP A 71 -8.96 -7.42 -29.63
N ASN A 72 -9.73 -6.35 -29.43
CA ASN A 72 -10.87 -6.32 -28.51
C ASN A 72 -12.00 -7.19 -29.08
N ARG A 73 -11.85 -8.50 -28.86
CA ARG A 73 -12.74 -9.54 -29.37
C ARG A 73 -13.42 -10.26 -28.23
N THR A 74 -14.73 -10.39 -28.36
CA THR A 74 -15.52 -11.30 -27.53
C THR A 74 -15.73 -12.59 -28.27
N PHE A 75 -15.44 -13.71 -27.63
CA PHE A 75 -15.74 -15.04 -28.15
C PHE A 75 -17.02 -15.58 -27.53
N ILE A 76 -17.94 -16.02 -28.37
CA ILE A 76 -19.13 -16.76 -27.98
C ILE A 76 -18.86 -18.23 -28.26
N TYR A 77 -18.72 -19.00 -27.20
CA TYR A 77 -18.50 -20.44 -27.21
C TYR A 77 -19.83 -21.17 -27.14
N LEU A 78 -20.03 -22.10 -28.08
CA LEU A 78 -21.22 -22.94 -28.21
C LEU A 78 -20.78 -24.41 -28.25
N ARG A 79 -21.33 -25.26 -27.38
CA ARG A 79 -21.09 -26.72 -27.42
C ARG A 79 -22.41 -27.49 -27.42
N ASP A 80 -22.49 -28.49 -28.30
CA ASP A 80 -23.64 -29.38 -28.41
C ASP A 80 -23.25 -30.72 -29.06
N GLU A 81 -23.86 -31.83 -28.62
CA GLU A 81 -23.64 -33.14 -29.23
C GLU A 81 -24.24 -33.24 -30.64
N GLN A 82 -25.33 -32.49 -30.90
CA GLN A 82 -26.04 -32.44 -32.18
C GLN A 82 -25.82 -31.11 -32.91
N LEU A 83 -24.64 -30.51 -32.75
CA LEU A 83 -24.29 -29.19 -33.28
C LEU A 83 -24.54 -29.06 -34.80
N TRP A 84 -24.32 -30.14 -35.54
CA TRP A 84 -24.48 -30.22 -37.00
C TRP A 84 -25.86 -30.67 -37.44
N SER A 85 -26.90 -30.49 -36.62
CA SER A 85 -28.28 -30.69 -37.08
C SER A 85 -28.78 -29.43 -37.82
N PRO A 86 -29.63 -29.56 -38.86
CA PRO A 86 -30.20 -28.42 -39.59
C PRO A 86 -30.79 -27.35 -38.67
N ALA A 87 -31.54 -27.75 -37.65
CA ALA A 87 -32.16 -26.84 -36.69
C ALA A 87 -31.13 -26.01 -35.89
N LYS A 88 -30.00 -26.61 -35.47
CA LYS A 88 -28.94 -25.91 -34.73
C LYS A 88 -28.12 -25.01 -35.64
N LEU A 89 -27.88 -25.41 -36.88
CA LEU A 89 -27.21 -24.58 -37.88
C LEU A 89 -28.08 -23.37 -38.27
N GLN A 90 -29.40 -23.53 -38.36
CA GLN A 90 -30.34 -22.42 -38.55
C GLN A 90 -30.34 -21.46 -37.36
N ALA A 91 -30.32 -21.99 -36.13
CA ALA A 91 -30.15 -21.18 -34.93
C ALA A 91 -28.83 -20.40 -34.94
N LEU A 92 -27.74 -21.03 -35.39
CA LEU A 92 -26.43 -20.40 -35.52
C LEU A 92 -26.43 -19.29 -36.58
N GLU A 93 -27.10 -19.51 -37.72
CA GLU A 93 -27.25 -18.50 -38.77
C GLU A 93 -28.08 -17.30 -38.30
N GLN A 94 -29.16 -17.55 -37.57
CA GLN A 94 -29.96 -16.48 -36.98
C GLN A 94 -29.13 -15.65 -35.99
N LEU A 95 -28.37 -16.33 -35.12
CA LEU A 95 -27.47 -15.68 -34.18
C LEU A 95 -26.42 -14.82 -34.90
N HIS A 96 -25.81 -15.34 -35.97
CA HIS A 96 -24.87 -14.60 -36.82
C HIS A 96 -25.48 -13.31 -37.37
N ARG A 97 -26.68 -13.40 -37.98
CA ARG A 97 -27.37 -12.23 -38.57
C ARG A 97 -27.75 -11.19 -37.51
N GLU A 98 -28.21 -11.63 -36.35
CA GLU A 98 -28.55 -10.72 -35.24
C GLU A 98 -27.30 -10.01 -34.70
N LEU A 99 -26.19 -10.73 -34.55
CA LEU A 99 -24.92 -10.13 -34.12
C LEU A 99 -24.42 -9.09 -35.13
N GLN A 100 -24.57 -9.32 -36.44
CA GLN A 100 -24.16 -8.37 -37.48
C GLN A 100 -24.93 -7.04 -37.43
N GLN A 101 -26.17 -7.05 -36.91
CA GLN A 101 -27.02 -5.85 -36.83
C GLN A 101 -26.64 -4.94 -35.65
N LEU A 102 -25.80 -5.40 -34.72
CA LEU A 102 -25.38 -4.62 -33.57
C LEU A 102 -24.45 -3.46 -33.99
N PRO A 103 -24.70 -2.23 -33.53
CA PRO A 103 -23.98 -1.03 -34.02
C PRO A 103 -22.49 -1.00 -33.65
N PHE A 104 -22.11 -1.70 -32.58
CA PHE A 104 -20.73 -1.77 -32.09
C PHE A 104 -19.92 -2.91 -32.71
N VAL A 105 -20.56 -3.82 -33.47
CA VAL A 105 -19.85 -4.94 -34.12
C VAL A 105 -19.11 -4.45 -35.35
N GLU A 106 -17.80 -4.71 -35.38
CA GLU A 106 -16.93 -4.42 -36.51
C GLU A 106 -16.91 -5.59 -37.48
N ARG A 107 -16.68 -6.79 -36.95
CA ARG A 107 -16.52 -8.02 -37.72
C ARG A 107 -16.93 -9.23 -36.89
N ILE A 108 -17.40 -10.27 -37.57
CA ILE A 108 -17.69 -11.58 -36.99
C ILE A 108 -16.82 -12.62 -37.70
N ASP A 109 -16.10 -13.41 -36.92
CA ASP A 109 -15.25 -14.51 -37.35
C ASP A 109 -15.95 -15.82 -36.92
N ASP A 110 -16.68 -16.47 -37.82
CA ASP A 110 -17.41 -17.72 -37.57
C ASP A 110 -17.49 -18.61 -38.83
N LEU A 111 -18.37 -19.61 -38.84
CA LEU A 111 -18.55 -20.53 -39.95
C LEU A 111 -19.09 -19.88 -41.23
N PHE A 112 -19.81 -18.76 -41.13
CA PHE A 112 -20.40 -18.07 -42.29
C PHE A 112 -19.44 -17.04 -42.90
N THR A 113 -18.44 -16.60 -42.15
CA THR A 113 -17.42 -15.64 -42.63
C THR A 113 -16.06 -16.27 -42.91
N ALA A 114 -15.75 -17.41 -42.29
CA ALA A 114 -14.52 -18.14 -42.59
C ALA A 114 -14.57 -18.71 -44.01
N HIS A 115 -13.49 -18.53 -44.76
CA HIS A 115 -13.39 -18.99 -46.14
C HIS A 115 -12.54 -20.25 -46.25
N GLY A 116 -13.02 -21.19 -47.05
CA GLY A 116 -12.26 -22.35 -47.51
C GLY A 116 -12.02 -22.28 -49.02
N VAL A 117 -10.88 -22.79 -49.48
CA VAL A 117 -10.60 -22.94 -50.92
C VAL A 117 -10.75 -24.39 -51.32
N ARG A 118 -11.50 -24.63 -52.40
CA ARG A 118 -11.73 -25.96 -52.96
C ARG A 118 -11.67 -25.94 -54.48
N SER A 119 -11.36 -27.10 -55.05
CA SER A 119 -11.51 -27.36 -56.47
C SER A 119 -12.90 -27.94 -56.72
N ILE A 120 -13.77 -27.17 -57.37
CA ILE A 120 -15.11 -27.58 -57.79
C ILE A 120 -15.11 -27.59 -59.32
N ASP A 121 -15.44 -28.72 -59.92
CA ASP A 121 -15.44 -28.91 -61.39
C ASP A 121 -14.11 -28.49 -62.08
N GLY A 122 -12.98 -28.68 -61.38
CA GLY A 122 -11.66 -28.32 -61.87
C GLY A 122 -11.29 -26.83 -61.75
N GLN A 123 -12.15 -26.01 -61.15
CA GLN A 123 -11.86 -24.60 -60.84
C GLN A 123 -11.70 -24.37 -59.35
N LEU A 124 -10.70 -23.54 -58.99
CA LEU A 124 -10.50 -23.11 -57.61
C LEU A 124 -11.46 -21.98 -57.28
N GLN A 125 -12.22 -22.17 -56.20
CA GLN A 125 -13.12 -21.15 -55.68
C GLN A 125 -12.90 -21.01 -54.17
N ALA A 126 -12.75 -19.78 -53.69
CA ALA A 126 -12.84 -19.47 -52.27
C ALA A 126 -14.30 -19.16 -51.94
N GLN A 127 -14.87 -19.90 -51.01
CA GLN A 127 -16.24 -19.70 -50.55
C GLN A 127 -16.27 -19.76 -49.02
N ALA A 128 -17.30 -19.15 -48.42
CA ALA A 128 -17.56 -19.33 -47.00
C ALA A 128 -17.70 -20.83 -46.68
N LEU A 129 -17.28 -21.26 -45.48
CA LEU A 129 -17.43 -22.66 -45.05
C LEU A 129 -18.90 -23.07 -45.05
N LEU A 130 -19.79 -22.13 -44.75
CA LEU A 130 -21.24 -22.22 -44.86
C LEU A 130 -21.78 -20.99 -45.58
N ALA A 131 -22.44 -21.17 -46.72
CA ALA A 131 -23.14 -20.09 -47.43
C ALA A 131 -24.50 -19.72 -46.79
N GLY A 132 -25.02 -20.62 -45.95
CA GLY A 132 -26.28 -20.54 -45.21
C GLY A 132 -26.49 -21.85 -44.45
N ALA A 133 -27.44 -21.90 -43.52
CA ALA A 133 -27.74 -23.13 -42.79
C ALA A 133 -28.34 -24.19 -43.74
N PRO A 134 -27.77 -25.41 -43.80
CA PRO A 134 -28.33 -26.49 -44.60
C PRO A 134 -29.72 -26.88 -44.10
N GLU A 135 -30.65 -27.15 -45.01
CA GLU A 135 -32.00 -27.60 -44.69
C GLU A 135 -32.07 -29.12 -44.45
N ASP A 136 -31.09 -29.86 -44.97
CA ASP A 136 -31.02 -31.31 -44.99
C ASP A 136 -29.83 -31.87 -44.17
N ALA A 137 -29.99 -33.10 -43.68
CA ALA A 137 -28.94 -33.78 -42.90
C ALA A 137 -27.67 -34.04 -43.73
N GLU A 138 -27.80 -34.31 -45.04
CA GLU A 138 -26.65 -34.51 -45.92
C GLU A 138 -25.87 -33.22 -46.16
N GLY A 139 -26.55 -32.09 -46.34
CA GLY A 139 -25.91 -30.77 -46.37
C GLY A 139 -25.17 -30.45 -45.07
N ALA A 140 -25.75 -30.80 -43.92
CA ALA A 140 -25.15 -30.55 -42.62
C ALA A 140 -23.89 -31.41 -42.36
N GLU A 141 -23.89 -32.70 -42.74
CA GLU A 141 -22.68 -33.54 -42.66
C GLU A 141 -21.60 -33.09 -43.65
N ARG A 142 -21.97 -32.60 -44.84
CA ARG A 142 -21.02 -31.97 -45.77
C ARG A 142 -20.39 -30.73 -45.17
N ALA A 143 -21.17 -29.86 -44.52
CA ALA A 143 -20.66 -28.69 -43.83
C ALA A 143 -19.70 -29.07 -42.68
N ARG A 144 -20.07 -30.09 -41.88
CA ARG A 144 -19.23 -30.64 -40.82
C ARG A 144 -17.87 -31.09 -41.33
N ARG A 145 -17.87 -31.93 -42.36
CA ARG A 145 -16.64 -32.43 -42.99
C ARG A 145 -15.79 -31.28 -43.51
N THR A 146 -16.43 -30.29 -44.11
CA THR A 146 -15.76 -29.10 -44.66
C THR A 146 -15.06 -28.27 -43.60
N ALA A 147 -15.73 -28.02 -42.48
CA ALA A 147 -15.13 -27.27 -41.38
C ALA A 147 -13.97 -28.03 -40.72
N LEU A 148 -14.11 -29.34 -40.54
CA LEU A 148 -13.07 -30.18 -39.92
C LEU A 148 -11.84 -30.43 -40.81
N GLU A 149 -12.03 -30.48 -42.13
CA GLU A 149 -10.92 -30.63 -43.09
C GLU A 149 -10.19 -29.31 -43.36
N THR A 150 -10.75 -28.17 -42.96
CA THR A 150 -10.16 -26.85 -43.20
C THR A 150 -9.16 -26.48 -42.09
N PRO A 151 -7.83 -26.40 -42.37
CA PRO A 151 -6.82 -26.19 -41.33
C PRO A 151 -6.97 -24.86 -40.58
N THR A 152 -7.43 -23.81 -41.25
CA THR A 152 -7.64 -22.47 -40.66
C THR A 152 -8.86 -22.39 -39.74
N ALA A 153 -9.81 -23.33 -39.88
CA ALA A 153 -11.01 -23.44 -39.04
C ALA A 153 -10.82 -24.38 -37.85
N LEU A 154 -10.07 -25.47 -38.05
CA LEU A 154 -9.81 -26.48 -37.01
C LEU A 154 -9.09 -25.89 -35.80
N ARG A 155 -9.64 -26.14 -34.61
CA ARG A 155 -9.22 -25.58 -33.31
C ARG A 155 -9.20 -24.06 -33.23
N ASN A 156 -9.70 -23.35 -34.25
CA ASN A 156 -9.82 -21.89 -34.23
C ASN A 156 -11.28 -21.46 -34.15
N ILE A 157 -12.13 -22.05 -34.99
CA ILE A 157 -13.58 -21.83 -35.05
C ILE A 157 -14.30 -23.10 -34.60
N VAL A 158 -13.85 -24.29 -35.01
CA VAL A 158 -14.49 -25.58 -34.68
C VAL A 158 -13.52 -26.46 -33.89
N SER A 159 -14.02 -27.12 -32.85
CA SER A 159 -13.24 -28.06 -32.04
C SER A 159 -12.83 -29.30 -32.82
N ALA A 160 -11.79 -29.99 -32.36
CA ALA A 160 -11.29 -31.19 -33.05
C ALA A 160 -12.30 -32.36 -33.08
N ASP A 161 -13.20 -32.44 -32.09
CA ASP A 161 -14.30 -33.40 -32.05
C ASP A 161 -15.53 -32.97 -32.87
N GLY A 162 -15.53 -31.73 -33.37
CA GLY A 162 -16.65 -31.12 -34.10
C GLY A 162 -17.87 -30.80 -33.24
N LYS A 163 -17.77 -30.80 -31.91
CA LYS A 163 -18.91 -30.58 -31.01
C LYS A 163 -18.99 -29.18 -30.42
N ALA A 164 -17.99 -28.34 -30.66
CA ALA A 164 -17.97 -26.95 -30.23
C ALA A 164 -17.58 -25.99 -31.35
N ILE A 165 -18.16 -24.80 -31.30
CA ILE A 165 -17.88 -23.67 -32.18
C ILE A 165 -17.58 -22.42 -31.32
N ALA A 166 -16.61 -21.62 -31.76
CA ALA A 166 -16.43 -20.25 -31.29
C ALA A 166 -16.80 -19.24 -32.38
N ILE A 167 -17.61 -18.25 -32.01
CA ILE A 167 -17.90 -17.07 -32.82
C ILE A 167 -17.06 -15.92 -32.25
N GLY A 168 -16.09 -15.43 -33.00
CA GLY A 168 -15.30 -14.26 -32.63
C GLY A 168 -15.99 -12.97 -33.06
N VAL A 169 -16.38 -12.12 -32.11
CA VAL A 169 -17.02 -10.82 -32.37
C VAL A 169 -16.02 -9.72 -32.06
N ALA A 170 -15.52 -9.04 -33.10
CA ALA A 170 -14.66 -7.88 -32.96
C ALA A 170 -15.51 -6.62 -32.71
N VAL A 171 -15.17 -5.88 -31.67
CA VAL A 171 -15.88 -4.66 -31.25
C VAL A 171 -15.14 -3.44 -31.77
N ARG A 172 -15.87 -2.47 -32.33
CA ARG A 172 -15.29 -1.22 -32.85
C ARG A 172 -14.69 -0.39 -31.73
N GLU A 173 -13.44 0.05 -31.93
CA GLU A 173 -12.70 0.91 -31.01
C GLU A 173 -13.36 2.29 -30.78
N ARG A 174 -14.13 2.79 -31.77
CA ARG A 174 -14.69 4.16 -31.77
C ARG A 174 -15.99 4.34 -30.97
N HIS A 175 -16.44 3.34 -30.22
CA HIS A 175 -17.60 3.48 -29.32
C HIS A 175 -17.17 3.97 -27.92
N GLU A 176 -16.42 5.08 -27.87
CA GLU A 176 -15.89 5.76 -26.65
C GLU A 176 -16.98 6.29 -25.67
N GLY A 177 -18.22 5.81 -25.76
CA GLY A 177 -19.31 6.15 -24.86
C GLY A 177 -20.11 4.96 -24.32
N ALA A 178 -20.06 3.80 -25.00
CA ALA A 178 -20.75 2.60 -24.52
C ALA A 178 -19.81 1.84 -23.60
N ALA A 179 -20.09 1.83 -22.29
CA ALA A 179 -19.31 1.05 -21.35
C ALA A 179 -19.30 -0.44 -21.77
N GLY A 180 -18.20 -1.18 -21.56
CA GLY A 180 -18.17 -2.63 -21.83
C GLY A 180 -19.33 -3.40 -21.20
N SER A 181 -19.91 -2.88 -20.11
CA SER A 181 -21.16 -3.37 -19.52
C SER A 181 -22.37 -3.28 -20.45
N GLU A 182 -22.53 -2.20 -21.21
CA GLU A 182 -23.65 -2.04 -22.16
C GLU A 182 -23.53 -3.01 -23.33
N ILE A 183 -22.30 -3.18 -23.83
CA ILE A 183 -21.97 -4.16 -24.87
C ILE A 183 -22.28 -5.57 -24.38
N ASN A 184 -21.84 -5.90 -23.16
CA ASN A 184 -22.12 -7.18 -22.53
C ASN A 184 -23.63 -7.41 -22.33
N GLU A 185 -24.38 -6.41 -21.87
CA GLU A 185 -25.83 -6.54 -21.71
C GLU A 185 -26.56 -6.75 -23.04
N ALA A 186 -26.12 -6.07 -24.10
CA ALA A 186 -26.68 -6.28 -25.44
C ALA A 186 -26.41 -7.71 -25.94
N LEU A 187 -25.18 -8.19 -25.76
CA LEU A 187 -24.80 -9.57 -26.13
C LEU A 187 -25.54 -10.60 -25.29
N GLU A 188 -25.65 -10.44 -23.96
CA GLU A 188 -26.37 -11.39 -23.10
C GLU A 188 -27.88 -11.44 -23.42
N ARG A 189 -28.50 -10.31 -23.75
CA ARG A 189 -29.90 -10.28 -24.21
C ARG A 189 -30.08 -11.09 -25.51
N LEU A 190 -29.14 -10.96 -26.43
CA LEU A 190 -29.15 -11.67 -27.71
C LEU A 190 -28.80 -13.16 -27.56
N LEU A 191 -27.96 -13.53 -26.58
CA LEU A 191 -27.59 -14.91 -26.30
C LEU A 191 -28.63 -15.69 -25.48
N ALA A 192 -29.60 -15.01 -24.85
CA ALA A 192 -30.61 -15.66 -24.00
C ALA A 192 -31.42 -16.76 -24.73
N PRO A 193 -31.90 -16.57 -25.99
CA PRO A 193 -32.54 -17.65 -26.75
C PRO A 193 -31.57 -18.80 -27.05
N ALA A 194 -30.32 -18.49 -27.46
CA ALA A 194 -29.31 -19.50 -27.79
C ALA A 194 -28.98 -20.40 -26.58
N ARG A 195 -28.99 -19.87 -25.35
CA ARG A 195 -28.80 -20.66 -24.12
C ARG A 195 -29.83 -21.78 -23.91
N THR A 196 -31.02 -21.67 -24.52
CA THR A 196 -32.02 -22.75 -24.50
C THR A 196 -31.87 -23.74 -25.66
N GLN A 197 -31.18 -23.30 -26.71
CA GLN A 197 -31.02 -24.04 -27.95
C GLN A 197 -29.73 -24.83 -28.02
N PHE A 198 -28.71 -24.56 -27.21
CA PHE A 198 -27.45 -25.30 -27.18
C PHE A 198 -27.16 -25.82 -25.77
N ALA A 199 -26.48 -26.96 -25.65
CA ALA A 199 -26.17 -27.55 -24.35
C ALA A 199 -25.31 -26.62 -23.47
N THR A 200 -24.32 -25.95 -24.06
CA THR A 200 -23.49 -24.96 -23.38
C THR A 200 -23.33 -23.73 -24.26
N VAL A 201 -23.60 -22.54 -23.69
CA VAL A 201 -23.32 -21.24 -24.29
C VAL A 201 -22.57 -20.38 -23.30
N ALA A 202 -21.40 -19.88 -23.69
CA ALA A 202 -20.61 -19.00 -22.86
C ALA A 202 -20.05 -17.81 -23.66
N GLN A 203 -19.99 -16.65 -23.03
CA GLN A 203 -19.37 -15.46 -23.58
C GLN A 203 -18.08 -15.21 -22.81
N VAL A 204 -16.96 -15.05 -23.52
CA VAL A 204 -15.65 -14.78 -22.93
C VAL A 204 -14.94 -13.69 -23.74
N GLY A 205 -14.48 -12.63 -23.07
CA GLY A 205 -13.77 -11.53 -23.72
C GLY A 205 -13.86 -10.24 -22.92
N PRO A 206 -13.13 -9.18 -23.32
CA PRO A 206 -12.98 -7.96 -22.51
C PRO A 206 -14.31 -7.33 -22.06
N PRO A 207 -15.33 -7.15 -22.91
CA PRO A 207 -16.63 -6.59 -22.48
C PRO A 207 -17.30 -7.36 -21.35
N ARG A 208 -17.24 -8.70 -21.36
CA ARG A 208 -17.79 -9.54 -20.29
C ARG A 208 -16.97 -9.40 -19.01
N VAL A 209 -15.65 -9.37 -19.12
CA VAL A 209 -14.75 -9.22 -17.98
C VAL A 209 -14.98 -7.86 -17.32
N GLU A 210 -15.06 -6.77 -18.10
CA GLU A 210 -15.34 -5.41 -17.61
C GLU A 210 -16.71 -5.31 -16.91
N ALA A 211 -17.74 -5.94 -17.49
CA ALA A 211 -19.07 -5.98 -16.88
C ALA A 211 -19.06 -6.68 -15.52
N GLU A 212 -18.37 -7.81 -15.40
CA GLU A 212 -18.20 -8.55 -14.15
C GLU A 212 -17.39 -7.76 -13.12
N ILE A 213 -16.33 -7.06 -13.53
CA ILE A 213 -15.56 -6.14 -12.67
C ILE A 213 -16.48 -5.05 -12.11
N ARG A 214 -17.23 -4.37 -12.99
CA ARG A 214 -18.14 -3.29 -12.59
C ARG A 214 -19.19 -3.78 -11.60
N GLN A 215 -19.87 -4.88 -11.90
CA GLN A 215 -20.91 -5.45 -11.03
C GLN A 215 -20.32 -5.89 -9.69
N GLY A 216 -19.14 -6.51 -9.71
CA GLY A 216 -18.48 -6.92 -8.48
C GLY A 216 -18.00 -5.74 -7.62
N ILE A 217 -17.49 -4.65 -8.21
CA ILE A 217 -17.15 -3.42 -7.45
C ILE A 217 -18.38 -2.90 -6.70
N VAL A 218 -19.53 -2.79 -7.39
CA VAL A 218 -20.78 -2.33 -6.77
C VAL A 218 -21.23 -3.28 -5.66
N ARG A 219 -21.14 -4.59 -5.89
CA ARG A 219 -21.50 -5.61 -4.89
C ARG A 219 -20.60 -5.53 -3.66
N ASP A 220 -19.28 -5.45 -3.84
CA ASP A 220 -18.31 -5.34 -2.76
C ASP A 220 -18.51 -4.05 -1.95
N LEU A 221 -18.78 -2.92 -2.61
CA LEU A 221 -19.12 -1.66 -1.94
C LEU A 221 -20.43 -1.75 -1.14
N SER A 222 -21.43 -2.49 -1.62
CA SER A 222 -22.72 -2.61 -0.94
C SER A 222 -22.73 -3.63 0.21
N LEU A 223 -21.90 -4.67 0.14
CA LEU A 223 -21.91 -5.79 1.10
C LEU A 223 -20.67 -5.81 2.00
N LEU A 224 -19.47 -5.79 1.42
CA LEU A 224 -18.23 -5.97 2.16
C LEU A 224 -17.88 -4.72 2.96
N VAL A 225 -18.14 -3.52 2.44
CA VAL A 225 -17.84 -2.27 3.16
C VAL A 225 -18.66 -2.14 4.45
N PRO A 226 -20.00 -2.30 4.45
CA PRO A 226 -20.77 -2.30 5.70
C PRO A 226 -20.35 -3.41 6.65
N ALA A 227 -20.02 -4.61 6.14
CA ALA A 227 -19.56 -5.72 6.97
C ALA A 227 -18.19 -5.43 7.62
N ALA A 228 -17.23 -4.86 6.88
CA ALA A 228 -15.92 -4.47 7.38
C ALA A 228 -16.05 -3.36 8.44
N ILE A 229 -16.89 -2.36 8.17
CA ILE A 229 -17.25 -1.31 9.13
C ILE A 229 -17.84 -1.92 10.39
N LEU A 230 -18.81 -2.83 10.26
CA LEU A 230 -19.48 -3.47 11.39
C LEU A 230 -18.45 -4.22 12.26
N LEU A 231 -17.57 -5.02 11.66
CA LEU A 231 -16.53 -5.73 12.41
C LEU A 231 -15.52 -4.79 13.07
N LEU A 232 -15.14 -3.70 12.42
CA LEU A 232 -14.26 -2.68 13.01
C LEU A 232 -14.94 -1.99 14.21
N VAL A 233 -16.21 -1.61 14.07
CA VAL A 233 -17.02 -1.02 15.14
C VAL A 233 -17.18 -2.00 16.30
N LEU A 234 -17.47 -3.27 16.03
CA LEU A 234 -17.56 -4.33 17.04
C LEU A 234 -16.21 -4.56 17.74
N GLY A 235 -15.10 -4.53 17.00
CA GLY A 235 -13.75 -4.65 17.56
C GLY A 235 -13.40 -3.49 18.48
N VAL A 236 -13.65 -2.25 18.03
CA VAL A 236 -13.45 -1.04 18.85
C VAL A 236 -14.37 -1.06 20.08
N PHE A 237 -15.63 -1.45 19.92
CA PHE A 237 -16.57 -1.59 21.03
C PHE A 237 -16.13 -2.66 22.03
N ALA A 238 -15.67 -3.83 21.56
CA ALA A 238 -15.19 -4.90 22.43
C ALA A 238 -14.01 -4.42 23.29
N PHE A 239 -13.15 -3.57 22.75
CA PHE A 239 -12.00 -3.01 23.45
C PHE A 239 -12.36 -1.83 24.37
N CYS A 240 -12.90 -0.75 23.82
CA CYS A 240 -13.19 0.47 24.58
C CYS A 240 -14.39 0.31 25.53
N ARG A 241 -15.26 -0.68 25.27
CA ARG A 241 -16.60 -0.83 25.88
C ARG A 241 -17.40 0.48 25.84
N SER A 242 -17.13 1.33 24.86
CA SER A 242 -17.78 2.62 24.63
C SER A 242 -18.36 2.63 23.22
N VAL A 243 -19.69 2.72 23.16
CA VAL A 243 -20.42 2.88 21.89
C VAL A 243 -20.08 4.22 21.24
N PHE A 244 -19.85 5.27 22.04
CA PHE A 244 -19.53 6.60 21.53
C PHE A 244 -18.16 6.64 20.85
N ALA A 245 -17.15 5.95 21.39
CA ALA A 245 -15.84 5.86 20.75
C ALA A 245 -15.93 5.12 19.40
N ALA A 246 -16.69 4.01 19.35
CA ALA A 246 -16.88 3.25 18.12
C ALA A 246 -17.66 4.04 17.06
N LEU A 247 -18.72 4.75 17.45
CA LEU A 247 -19.49 5.62 16.56
C LEU A 247 -18.70 6.83 16.08
N ALA A 248 -17.85 7.43 16.94
CA ALA A 248 -16.97 8.51 16.52
C ALA A 248 -15.99 8.04 15.43
N SER A 249 -15.43 6.83 15.57
CA SER A 249 -14.55 6.23 14.55
C SER A 249 -15.25 6.00 13.23
N LEU A 250 -16.48 5.50 13.28
CA LEU A 250 -17.29 5.35 12.09
C LEU A 250 -17.59 6.69 11.44
N PHE A 251 -17.99 7.70 12.22
CA PHE A 251 -18.36 9.01 11.70
C PHE A 251 -17.17 9.72 11.05
N VAL A 252 -16.01 9.75 11.72
CA VAL A 252 -14.78 10.33 11.18
C VAL A 252 -14.36 9.60 9.90
N GLY A 253 -14.27 8.27 9.93
CA GLY A 253 -13.90 7.49 8.75
C GLY A 253 -14.86 7.66 7.57
N SER A 254 -16.18 7.68 7.83
CA SER A 254 -17.19 7.88 6.79
C SER A 254 -17.12 9.29 6.19
N LEU A 255 -16.88 10.30 7.01
CA LEU A 255 -16.70 11.67 6.55
C LEU A 255 -15.44 11.83 5.71
N SER A 256 -14.33 11.19 6.11
CA SER A 256 -13.10 11.14 5.33
C SER A 256 -13.31 10.45 3.98
N LEU A 257 -14.05 9.34 3.94
CA LEU A 257 -14.40 8.66 2.69
C LEU A 257 -15.28 9.51 1.78
N LEU A 258 -16.28 10.21 2.36
CA LEU A 258 -17.10 11.16 1.61
C LEU A 258 -16.24 12.22 0.93
N TRP A 259 -15.28 12.79 1.67
CA TRP A 259 -14.34 13.78 1.12
C TRP A 259 -13.46 13.19 0.03
N THR A 260 -12.94 11.98 0.24
CA THR A 260 -12.07 11.30 -0.74
C THR A 260 -12.79 10.99 -2.03
N PHE A 261 -13.96 10.34 -1.94
CA PHE A 261 -14.76 10.01 -3.11
C PHE A 261 -15.30 11.27 -3.82
N GLY A 262 -15.68 12.29 -3.06
CA GLY A 262 -16.05 13.58 -3.62
C GLY A 262 -14.92 14.27 -4.37
N LEU A 263 -13.70 14.26 -3.82
CA LEU A 263 -12.52 14.80 -4.50
C LEU A 263 -12.19 14.00 -5.76
N MET A 264 -12.25 12.67 -5.70
CA MET A 264 -12.05 11.81 -6.86
C MET A 264 -13.01 12.18 -8.00
N GLY A 265 -14.29 12.41 -7.69
CA GLY A 265 -15.28 12.86 -8.67
C GLY A 265 -15.00 14.26 -9.24
N HIS A 266 -14.46 15.19 -8.45
CA HIS A 266 -14.05 16.52 -8.95
C HIS A 266 -12.76 16.50 -9.76
N ALA A 267 -11.82 15.64 -9.38
CA ALA A 267 -10.54 15.47 -10.05
C ALA A 267 -10.62 14.59 -11.32
N GLY A 268 -11.77 13.95 -11.57
CA GLY A 268 -11.94 13.00 -12.66
C GLY A 268 -11.14 11.70 -12.47
N ILE A 269 -10.83 11.34 -11.22
CA ILE A 269 -10.18 10.07 -10.88
C ILE A 269 -11.27 9.01 -10.73
N PRO A 270 -11.33 7.99 -11.60
CA PRO A 270 -12.38 6.99 -11.55
C PRO A 270 -12.20 6.03 -10.37
N LEU A 271 -13.31 5.40 -9.95
CA LEU A 271 -13.29 4.26 -9.06
C LEU A 271 -12.77 3.04 -9.81
N SER A 272 -11.71 2.45 -9.28
CA SER A 272 -11.13 1.19 -9.76
C SER A 272 -11.43 0.04 -8.80
N ILE A 273 -11.05 -1.17 -9.18
CA ILE A 273 -11.13 -2.34 -8.31
C ILE A 273 -10.33 -2.18 -7.00
N LEU A 274 -9.20 -1.43 -7.01
CA LEU A 274 -8.42 -1.16 -5.81
C LEU A 274 -9.09 -0.13 -4.89
N SER A 275 -9.93 0.76 -5.44
CA SER A 275 -10.66 1.76 -4.66
C SER A 275 -11.63 1.12 -3.65
N ALA A 276 -12.10 -0.11 -3.91
CA ALA A 276 -12.92 -0.89 -2.98
C ALA A 276 -12.20 -1.22 -1.65
N MET A 277 -10.86 -1.15 -1.63
CA MET A 277 -10.06 -1.37 -0.41
C MET A 277 -10.02 -0.14 0.52
N LEU A 278 -10.30 1.07 -0.01
CA LEU A 278 -10.18 2.32 0.74
C LEU A 278 -11.06 2.37 1.99
N PRO A 279 -12.34 1.96 1.97
CA PRO A 279 -13.19 2.07 3.15
C PRO A 279 -12.67 1.29 4.37
N ALA A 280 -12.28 0.03 4.18
CA ALA A 280 -11.72 -0.79 5.25
C ALA A 280 -10.44 -0.16 5.83
N LEU A 281 -9.56 0.34 4.94
CA LEU A 281 -8.31 1.00 5.32
C LEU A 281 -8.53 2.30 6.11
N VAL A 282 -9.38 3.19 5.61
CA VAL A 282 -9.60 4.53 6.21
C VAL A 282 -10.29 4.40 7.56
N VAL A 283 -11.29 3.52 7.68
CA VAL A 283 -11.99 3.29 8.95
C VAL A 283 -11.06 2.64 9.98
N ALA A 284 -10.17 1.73 9.56
CA ALA A 284 -9.15 1.16 10.44
C ALA A 284 -8.18 2.22 10.99
N ILE A 285 -7.73 3.16 10.14
CA ILE A 285 -6.86 4.27 10.55
C ILE A 285 -7.61 5.21 11.50
N ALA A 286 -8.86 5.59 11.17
CA ALA A 286 -9.71 6.43 12.01
C ALA A 286 -9.91 5.83 13.41
N ALA A 287 -10.24 4.53 13.45
CA ALA A 287 -10.41 3.79 14.70
C ALA A 287 -9.15 3.82 15.56
N THR A 288 -7.99 3.63 14.93
CA THR A 288 -6.70 3.62 15.64
C THR A 288 -6.37 4.98 16.25
N GLU A 289 -6.61 6.07 15.51
CA GLU A 289 -6.40 7.44 16.01
C GLU A 289 -7.34 7.80 17.15
N ILE A 290 -8.62 7.45 17.04
CA ILE A 290 -9.62 7.77 18.06
C ILE A 290 -9.39 6.98 19.34
N VAL A 291 -9.08 5.69 19.24
CA VAL A 291 -8.73 4.87 20.42
C VAL A 291 -7.52 5.48 21.13
N ARG A 292 -6.51 5.93 20.38
CA ARG A 292 -5.31 6.59 20.92
C ARG A 292 -5.63 7.90 21.62
N MET A 293 -6.47 8.74 21.03
CA MET A 293 -6.89 10.01 21.64
C MET A 293 -7.73 9.76 22.91
N ALA A 294 -8.64 8.79 22.84
CA ALA A 294 -9.50 8.42 23.95
C ALA A 294 -8.74 7.83 25.16
N SER A 295 -7.65 7.08 24.94
CA SER A 295 -6.86 6.47 26.03
C SER A 295 -6.08 7.46 26.90
N VAL A 296 -5.84 8.68 26.41
CA VAL A 296 -5.05 9.69 27.16
C VAL A 296 -5.92 10.67 27.93
N GLY A 297 -7.18 10.87 27.52
CA GLY A 297 -8.14 11.67 28.28
C GLY A 297 -8.36 11.17 29.73
N ASP A 298 -8.02 9.90 30.00
CA ASP A 298 -8.17 9.25 31.30
C ASP A 298 -7.01 9.52 32.29
N GLN A 299 -5.85 10.02 31.82
CA GLN A 299 -4.67 10.31 32.68
C GLN A 299 -4.65 11.75 33.24
N GLY A 300 -5.69 12.54 33.00
CA GLY A 300 -5.86 13.84 33.65
C GLY A 300 -6.08 13.69 35.16
N PRO A 301 -5.58 14.60 36.01
CA PRO A 301 -5.63 14.44 37.46
C PRO A 301 -7.07 14.21 37.94
N GLN A 302 -7.30 13.06 38.60
CA GLN A 302 -8.55 12.60 39.21
C GLN A 302 -9.08 13.50 40.35
N ALA A 303 -8.73 14.79 40.38
CA ALA A 303 -9.01 15.70 41.48
C ALA A 303 -9.85 16.89 41.02
N VAL A 304 -11.05 16.66 40.48
CA VAL A 304 -12.11 17.67 40.51
C VAL A 304 -13.44 17.00 40.81
N THR A 305 -13.96 17.30 41.99
CA THR A 305 -15.28 16.90 42.48
C THR A 305 -16.40 17.49 41.63
N THR A 306 -17.11 16.62 40.91
CA THR A 306 -18.58 16.59 40.66
C THR A 306 -19.42 17.85 40.35
N ALA A 307 -18.87 19.04 40.12
CA ALA A 307 -19.70 20.24 39.87
C ALA A 307 -19.51 20.93 38.50
N ASP A 308 -18.62 20.47 37.62
CA ASP A 308 -18.40 21.18 36.34
C ASP A 308 -17.93 20.25 35.19
N GLU A 309 -18.84 19.42 34.69
CA GLU A 309 -18.56 18.44 33.60
C GLU A 309 -18.07 19.12 32.30
N ALA A 310 -18.54 20.34 32.01
CA ALA A 310 -18.14 21.11 30.82
C ALA A 310 -16.73 21.71 30.94
N ALA A 311 -16.33 22.17 32.13
CA ALA A 311 -14.97 22.65 32.41
C ALA A 311 -13.96 21.49 32.44
N SER A 312 -14.38 20.31 32.91
CA SER A 312 -13.60 19.06 32.90
C SER A 312 -13.28 18.58 31.47
N GLY A 313 -14.25 18.61 30.55
CA GLY A 313 -14.04 18.24 29.14
C GLY A 313 -13.06 19.14 28.39
N ALA A 314 -13.10 20.46 28.63
CA ALA A 314 -12.15 21.41 28.05
C ALA A 314 -10.72 21.25 28.61
N SER A 315 -10.59 20.95 29.91
CA SER A 315 -9.32 20.64 30.56
C SER A 315 -8.69 19.35 30.03
N ALA A 316 -9.50 18.29 29.85
CA ALA A 316 -9.09 17.01 29.29
C ALA A 316 -8.63 17.12 27.82
N ALA A 317 -9.29 17.94 27.01
CA ALA A 317 -8.80 18.21 25.66
C ALA A 317 -7.51 19.04 25.65
N GLY A 318 -7.34 19.93 26.63
CA GLY A 318 -6.12 20.71 26.84
C GLY A 318 -4.91 19.86 27.29
N SER A 319 -5.12 18.75 27.99
CA SER A 319 -4.08 17.76 28.32
C SER A 319 -3.81 16.80 27.16
N MET A 320 -4.85 16.39 26.41
CA MET A 320 -4.73 15.60 25.19
C MET A 320 -3.86 16.29 24.14
N ALA A 321 -4.08 17.59 23.89
CA ALA A 321 -3.28 18.39 22.97
C ALA A 321 -1.80 18.55 23.39
N ARG A 322 -1.49 18.48 24.68
CA ARG A 322 -0.13 18.62 25.23
C ARG A 322 0.68 17.32 25.17
N SER A 323 0.03 16.19 25.43
CA SER A 323 0.66 14.87 25.55
C SER A 323 0.68 14.08 24.24
N LEU A 324 -0.39 14.12 23.43
CA LEU A 324 -0.52 13.31 22.21
C LEU A 324 -0.19 14.02 20.91
N GLY A 325 -0.13 15.37 20.93
CA GLY A 325 -0.11 16.16 19.71
C GLY A 325 1.05 15.87 18.76
N LYS A 326 2.23 15.64 19.31
CA LYS A 326 3.47 15.48 18.52
C LYS A 326 3.56 14.09 17.89
N PRO A 327 3.41 12.97 18.63
CA PRO A 327 3.41 11.64 18.01
C PRO A 327 2.25 11.45 17.02
N ALA A 328 1.09 12.05 17.28
CA ALA A 328 -0.07 11.93 16.41
C ALA A 328 0.16 12.55 15.02
N VAL A 329 0.61 13.81 14.96
CA VAL A 329 0.91 14.47 13.67
C VAL A 329 2.01 13.75 12.92
N LEU A 330 3.01 13.22 13.62
CA LEU A 330 4.07 12.44 12.97
C LEU A 330 3.54 11.16 12.34
N THR A 331 2.69 10.44 13.07
CA THR A 331 2.06 9.21 12.56
C THR A 331 1.21 9.51 11.33
N LEU A 332 0.45 10.60 11.36
CA LEU A 332 -0.33 11.08 10.21
C LEU A 332 0.56 11.36 8.99
N LEU A 333 1.66 12.09 9.19
CA LEU A 333 2.62 12.41 8.12
C LEU A 333 3.30 11.16 7.55
N ILE A 334 3.73 10.24 8.42
CA ILE A 334 4.32 8.96 8.02
C ILE A 334 3.32 8.15 7.19
N THR A 335 2.07 8.07 7.64
CA THR A 335 1.01 7.32 6.97
C THR A 335 0.69 7.93 5.60
N ALA A 336 0.55 9.26 5.53
CA ALA A 336 0.32 9.98 4.28
C ALA A 336 1.49 9.82 3.30
N LEU A 337 2.73 9.99 3.76
CA LEU A 337 3.93 9.77 2.93
C LEU A 337 4.08 8.31 2.50
N GLY A 338 3.63 7.37 3.34
CA GLY A 338 3.54 5.95 3.06
C GLY A 338 2.68 5.65 1.85
N PHE A 339 1.45 6.17 1.83
CA PHE A 339 0.59 6.02 0.66
C PHE A 339 1.09 6.84 -0.53
N ALA A 340 1.64 8.03 -0.31
CA ALA A 340 2.13 8.89 -1.38
C ALA A 340 3.33 8.27 -2.13
N SER A 341 4.14 7.41 -1.50
CA SER A 341 5.26 6.77 -2.19
C SER A 341 4.82 5.85 -3.33
N ASN A 342 3.60 5.32 -3.28
CA ASN A 342 3.00 4.55 -4.38
C ASN A 342 2.61 5.41 -5.59
N ALA A 343 2.54 6.73 -5.45
CA ALA A 343 2.25 7.61 -6.58
C ALA A 343 3.38 7.61 -7.62
N PHE A 344 4.59 7.19 -7.24
CA PHE A 344 5.72 6.97 -8.15
C PHE A 344 5.65 5.64 -8.91
N SER A 345 4.63 4.81 -8.66
CA SER A 345 4.39 3.61 -9.47
C SER A 345 4.04 4.01 -10.91
N GLY A 346 4.61 3.28 -11.88
CA GLY A 346 4.31 3.47 -13.30
C GLY A 346 2.93 2.97 -13.73
N ILE A 347 2.12 2.42 -12.81
CA ILE A 347 0.81 1.82 -13.07
C ILE A 347 -0.30 2.77 -12.61
N GLY A 348 -1.20 3.13 -13.53
CA GLY A 348 -2.24 4.13 -13.29
C GLY A 348 -3.15 3.79 -12.12
N ILE A 349 -3.61 2.54 -12.02
CA ILE A 349 -4.54 2.08 -10.97
C ILE A 349 -3.91 2.20 -9.56
N ILE A 350 -2.61 1.89 -9.43
CA ILE A 350 -1.88 2.00 -8.15
C ILE A 350 -1.69 3.47 -7.78
N ARG A 351 -1.35 4.32 -8.76
CA ARG A 351 -1.18 5.76 -8.55
C ARG A 351 -2.49 6.43 -8.12
N ASP A 352 -3.59 6.11 -8.78
CA ASP A 352 -4.91 6.67 -8.47
C ASP A 352 -5.35 6.24 -7.06
N PHE A 353 -5.13 4.96 -6.69
CA PHE A 353 -5.32 4.49 -5.32
C PHE A 353 -4.42 5.22 -4.31
N ALA A 354 -3.13 5.41 -4.63
CA ALA A 354 -2.16 6.09 -3.77
C ALA A 354 -2.56 7.53 -3.47
N LEU A 355 -3.00 8.27 -4.48
CA LEU A 355 -3.50 9.64 -4.34
C LEU A 355 -4.76 9.68 -3.47
N ALA A 356 -5.71 8.79 -3.73
CA ALA A 356 -6.95 8.68 -2.96
C ALA A 356 -6.68 8.31 -1.48
N ALA A 357 -5.82 7.32 -1.23
CA ALA A 357 -5.45 6.90 0.12
C ALA A 357 -4.69 8.00 0.88
N THR A 358 -3.75 8.70 0.21
CA THR A 358 -3.01 9.82 0.80
C THR A 358 -3.96 10.94 1.20
N PHE A 359 -4.87 11.32 0.31
CA PHE A 359 -5.88 12.32 0.62
C PHE A 359 -6.80 11.86 1.75
N ALA A 360 -7.25 10.60 1.74
CA ALA A 360 -8.12 10.05 2.77
C ALA A 360 -7.46 10.11 4.15
N VAL A 361 -6.16 9.79 4.25
CA VAL A 361 -5.40 9.88 5.49
C VAL A 361 -5.27 11.33 5.96
N LEU A 362 -4.92 12.26 5.06
CA LEU A 362 -4.82 13.68 5.40
C LEU A 362 -6.17 14.27 5.83
N ALA A 363 -7.25 13.93 5.13
CA ALA A 363 -8.62 14.30 5.47
C ALA A 363 -9.01 13.71 6.83
N ASN A 364 -8.70 12.44 7.07
CA ASN A 364 -8.92 11.78 8.35
C ASN A 364 -8.21 12.52 9.49
N GLY A 365 -6.91 12.80 9.36
CA GLY A 365 -6.18 13.57 10.36
C GLY A 365 -6.75 14.97 10.61
N LEU A 366 -7.14 15.69 9.57
CA LEU A 366 -7.75 17.02 9.70
C LEU A 366 -9.11 16.95 10.39
N ILE A 367 -9.97 16.02 9.99
CA ILE A 367 -11.28 15.80 10.61
C ILE A 367 -11.11 15.38 12.07
N THR A 368 -10.16 14.48 12.36
CA THR A 368 -9.83 14.04 13.73
C THR A 368 -9.45 15.25 14.58
N VAL A 369 -8.55 16.12 14.11
CA VAL A 369 -8.10 17.32 14.86
C VAL A 369 -9.22 18.34 15.10
N LEU A 370 -10.13 18.52 14.13
CA LEU A 370 -11.23 19.47 14.25
C LEU A 370 -12.37 18.91 15.11
N LEU A 371 -12.76 17.66 14.89
CA LEU A 371 -13.99 17.07 15.42
C LEU A 371 -13.79 16.35 16.75
N VAL A 372 -12.72 15.57 16.93
CA VAL A 372 -12.56 14.71 18.12
C VAL A 372 -12.44 15.53 19.42
N PRO A 373 -11.69 16.65 19.47
CA PRO A 373 -11.66 17.49 20.66
C PRO A 373 -13.05 18.10 21.00
N MET A 374 -13.85 18.45 19.99
CA MET A 374 -15.23 18.91 20.22
C MET A 374 -16.12 17.81 20.78
N LEU A 375 -16.02 16.59 20.22
CA LEU A 375 -16.75 15.43 20.70
C LEU A 375 -16.37 15.14 22.16
N HIS A 376 -15.08 15.18 22.51
CA HIS A 376 -14.62 15.04 23.89
C HIS A 376 -15.15 16.13 24.82
N ALA A 377 -15.19 17.38 24.37
CA ALA A 377 -15.75 18.48 25.16
C ALA A 377 -17.27 18.34 25.36
N ALA A 378 -18.00 17.76 24.41
CA ALA A 378 -19.46 17.61 24.46
C ALA A 378 -19.92 16.33 25.19
N LEU A 379 -19.26 15.20 24.95
CA LEU A 379 -19.62 13.88 25.48
C LEU A 379 -18.84 13.53 26.77
N GLY A 380 -17.82 14.31 27.14
CA GLY A 380 -17.04 14.15 28.36
C GLY A 380 -16.43 12.75 28.48
N GLN A 381 -16.53 12.17 29.68
CA GLN A 381 -16.00 10.82 29.98
C GLN A 381 -16.74 9.68 29.24
N ARG A 382 -17.84 9.94 28.52
CA ARG A 382 -18.58 8.87 27.78
C ARG A 382 -17.80 8.35 26.56
N LEU A 383 -16.90 9.15 26.00
CA LEU A 383 -15.95 8.74 24.97
C LEU A 383 -14.77 7.94 25.53
N ALA A 384 -14.46 8.09 26.81
CA ALA A 384 -13.33 7.42 27.43
C ALA A 384 -13.60 5.90 27.56
N PRO A 385 -12.57 5.05 27.41
CA PRO A 385 -12.69 3.63 27.69
C PRO A 385 -13.15 3.41 29.15
N ARG A 386 -14.26 2.68 29.37
CA ARG A 386 -14.89 2.55 30.70
C ARG A 386 -14.14 1.65 31.70
N ARG A 387 -13.07 0.97 31.27
CA ARG A 387 -12.25 0.11 32.13
C ARG A 387 -10.91 -0.15 31.45
N HIS A 388 -9.82 -0.07 32.20
CA HIS A 388 -8.64 -0.90 31.93
C HIS A 388 -9.13 -2.35 31.91
N LEU A 389 -9.29 -2.96 30.74
CA LEU A 389 -9.28 -4.42 30.65
C LEU A 389 -8.05 -4.87 31.43
N ALA A 390 -8.27 -5.69 32.46
CA ALA A 390 -7.22 -6.16 33.34
C ALA A 390 -5.99 -6.52 32.51
N THR A 391 -4.89 -5.83 32.79
CA THR A 391 -3.53 -6.00 32.26
C THR A 391 -2.98 -7.42 32.43
N GLY A 392 -3.81 -8.40 32.78
CA GLY A 392 -3.43 -9.72 33.23
C GLY A 392 -3.26 -10.78 32.15
N GLY A 393 -3.79 -10.62 30.93
CA GLY A 393 -3.72 -11.66 29.88
C GLY A 393 -2.64 -11.42 28.83
N ALA A 394 -2.92 -10.54 27.88
CA ALA A 394 -2.00 -10.25 26.76
C ALA A 394 -0.68 -9.62 27.22
N ALA A 395 -0.72 -8.68 28.17
CA ALA A 395 0.49 -8.06 28.70
C ALA A 395 1.31 -9.05 29.54
N THR A 396 0.70 -9.95 30.32
CA THR A 396 1.47 -10.98 31.04
C THR A 396 2.06 -12.04 30.11
N LEU A 397 1.34 -12.44 29.05
CA LEU A 397 1.87 -13.32 28.00
C LEU A 397 3.06 -12.66 27.28
N ALA A 398 2.92 -11.40 26.87
CA ALA A 398 3.99 -10.64 26.25
C ALA A 398 5.20 -10.51 27.19
N LEU A 399 4.98 -10.22 28.48
CA LEU A 399 6.05 -10.14 29.47
C LEU A 399 6.70 -11.49 29.77
N ARG A 400 5.95 -12.59 29.79
CA ARG A 400 6.49 -13.95 29.94
C ARG A 400 7.34 -14.32 28.73
N ALA A 401 6.85 -14.05 27.53
CA ALA A 401 7.60 -14.27 26.29
C ALA A 401 8.87 -13.40 26.25
N LEU A 402 8.77 -12.13 26.63
CA LEU A 402 9.91 -11.21 26.73
C LEU A 402 10.93 -11.68 27.76
N ALA A 403 10.48 -12.10 28.96
CA ALA A 403 11.37 -12.64 30.00
C ALA A 403 12.09 -13.90 29.52
N TRP A 404 11.37 -14.81 28.84
CA TRP A 404 11.94 -16.02 28.26
C TRP A 404 12.96 -15.72 27.16
N LEU A 405 12.67 -14.80 26.25
CA LEU A 405 13.59 -14.34 25.20
C LEU A 405 14.81 -13.60 25.77
N ARG A 406 14.65 -12.86 26.87
CA ARG A 406 15.71 -12.07 27.51
C ARG A 406 16.76 -12.92 28.23
N HIS A 407 16.37 -14.11 28.73
CA HIS A 407 17.29 -15.04 29.41
C HIS A 407 18.08 -15.95 28.45
N ARG A 408 17.76 -15.97 27.15
CA ARG A 408 18.59 -16.57 26.09
C ARG A 408 19.52 -15.48 25.53
N PRO A 409 20.74 -15.80 25.03
CA PRO A 409 21.61 -14.75 24.51
C PRO A 409 20.91 -14.09 23.31
N ALA A 410 20.93 -12.75 23.26
CA ALA A 410 20.35 -11.93 22.19
C ALA A 410 20.76 -12.35 20.76
N LEU A 411 21.80 -13.19 20.64
CA LEU A 411 22.19 -13.94 19.46
C LEU A 411 21.04 -14.79 18.86
N TRP A 412 20.12 -15.34 19.64
CA TRP A 412 18.97 -16.10 19.11
C TRP A 412 17.93 -15.20 18.45
N ALA A 413 17.58 -14.06 19.08
CA ALA A 413 16.67 -13.10 18.49
C ALA A 413 17.26 -12.47 17.22
N LEU A 414 18.55 -12.11 17.25
CA LEU A 414 19.30 -11.67 16.08
C LEU A 414 19.37 -12.78 15.02
N GLY A 415 19.58 -14.03 15.42
CA GLY A 415 19.60 -15.18 14.55
C GLY A 415 18.26 -15.44 13.86
N ILE A 416 17.14 -15.29 14.57
CA ILE A 416 15.78 -15.43 14.00
C ILE A 416 15.50 -14.30 13.01
N VAL A 417 15.82 -13.04 13.37
CA VAL A 417 15.67 -11.89 12.47
C VAL A 417 16.54 -12.05 11.23
N THR A 418 17.80 -12.46 11.40
CA THR A 418 18.73 -12.69 10.29
C THR A 418 18.29 -13.86 9.42
N ALA A 419 17.78 -14.95 10.01
CA ALA A 419 17.25 -16.08 9.27
C ALA A 419 15.97 -15.72 8.48
N LEU A 420 15.05 -14.94 9.07
CA LEU A 420 13.87 -14.41 8.39
C LEU A 420 14.25 -13.49 7.23
N CYS A 421 15.22 -12.59 7.44
CA CYS A 421 15.75 -11.74 6.38
C CYS A 421 16.43 -12.56 5.28
N ALA A 422 17.27 -13.54 5.63
CA ALA A 422 17.96 -14.39 4.67
C ALA A 422 16.98 -15.25 3.85
N ALA A 423 15.97 -15.83 4.51
CA ALA A 423 14.90 -16.58 3.84
C ALA A 423 14.12 -15.69 2.87
N ALA A 424 13.74 -14.48 3.29
CA ALA A 424 13.02 -13.54 2.43
C ALA A 424 13.85 -13.10 1.21
N VAL A 425 15.15 -12.83 1.39
CA VAL A 425 16.06 -12.49 0.28
C VAL A 425 16.22 -13.66 -0.69
N GLN A 426 16.27 -14.91 -0.20
CA GLN A 426 16.35 -16.08 -1.07
C GLN A 426 15.03 -16.37 -1.81
N LEU A 427 13.89 -16.08 -1.19
CA LEU A 427 12.56 -16.36 -1.76
C LEU A 427 12.10 -15.27 -2.75
N ALA A 428 12.55 -14.02 -2.58
CA ALA A 428 12.11 -12.87 -3.37
C ALA A 428 12.26 -13.03 -4.90
N PRO A 429 13.37 -13.55 -5.46
CA PRO A 429 13.54 -13.70 -6.91
C PRO A 429 12.58 -14.70 -7.56
N SER A 430 11.89 -15.51 -6.75
CA SER A 430 10.99 -16.58 -7.21
C SER A 430 9.50 -16.24 -7.05
N LEU A 431 9.17 -14.98 -6.72
CA LEU A 431 7.80 -14.51 -6.68
C LEU A 431 7.23 -14.47 -8.10
N GLN A 432 6.08 -15.13 -8.30
CA GLN A 432 5.33 -15.07 -9.55
C GLN A 432 4.71 -13.69 -9.69
N ILE A 433 4.74 -13.11 -10.88
CA ILE A 433 4.08 -11.83 -11.16
C ILE A 433 2.97 -12.08 -12.16
N SER A 434 1.76 -11.65 -11.83
CA SER A 434 0.61 -11.74 -12.72
C SER A 434 -0.08 -10.40 -12.80
N ASN A 435 -0.25 -9.91 -14.03
CA ASN A 435 -1.07 -8.75 -14.34
C ASN A 435 -2.26 -9.12 -15.25
N GLU A 436 -2.58 -10.42 -15.32
CA GLU A 436 -3.60 -10.97 -16.20
C GLU A 436 -5.02 -10.74 -15.63
N PRO A 437 -5.93 -10.08 -16.36
CA PRO A 437 -7.27 -9.78 -15.88
C PRO A 437 -8.07 -10.98 -15.36
N LEU A 438 -8.00 -12.11 -16.06
CA LEU A 438 -8.75 -13.32 -15.66
C LEU A 438 -8.25 -13.90 -14.33
N SER A 439 -6.98 -13.66 -13.95
CA SER A 439 -6.44 -14.10 -12.66
C SER A 439 -6.94 -13.25 -11.49
N PHE A 440 -7.61 -12.12 -11.74
CA PHE A 440 -8.25 -11.31 -10.70
C PHE A 440 -9.52 -11.96 -10.16
N PHE A 441 -10.05 -13.00 -10.82
CA PHE A 441 -11.23 -13.74 -10.41
C PHE A 441 -10.85 -15.06 -9.75
N SER A 442 -11.69 -15.51 -8.81
CA SER A 442 -11.56 -16.86 -8.25
C SER A 442 -11.81 -17.94 -9.32
N ALA A 443 -11.09 -19.06 -9.23
CA ALA A 443 -11.15 -20.16 -10.21
C ALA A 443 -12.56 -20.76 -10.41
N ASP A 444 -13.43 -20.64 -9.40
CA ASP A 444 -14.80 -21.17 -9.44
C ASP A 444 -15.78 -20.32 -10.26
N ARG A 445 -15.39 -19.10 -10.64
CA ARG A 445 -16.27 -18.18 -11.38
C ARG A 445 -16.68 -18.77 -12.73
N PRO A 446 -17.95 -18.63 -13.15
CA PRO A 446 -18.42 -19.13 -14.45
C PRO A 446 -17.60 -18.60 -15.62
N LEU A 447 -17.18 -17.33 -15.57
CA LEU A 447 -16.32 -16.71 -16.59
C LEU A 447 -14.97 -17.44 -16.74
N VAL A 448 -14.30 -17.74 -15.63
CA VAL A 448 -12.99 -18.40 -15.63
C VAL A 448 -13.12 -19.85 -16.13
N ARG A 449 -14.14 -20.57 -15.67
CA ARG A 449 -14.42 -21.93 -16.15
C ARG A 449 -14.79 -21.96 -17.63
N ALA A 450 -15.57 -21.00 -18.11
CA ALA A 450 -15.89 -20.88 -19.53
C ALA A 450 -14.65 -20.63 -20.38
N ALA A 451 -13.75 -19.73 -19.94
CA ALA A 451 -12.48 -19.48 -20.62
C ALA A 451 -11.60 -20.75 -20.67
N ALA A 452 -11.53 -21.51 -19.57
CA ALA A 452 -10.78 -22.76 -19.50
C ALA A 452 -11.36 -23.84 -20.43
N VAL A 453 -12.68 -24.06 -20.39
CA VAL A 453 -13.36 -25.03 -21.27
C VAL A 453 -13.19 -24.65 -22.75
N MET A 454 -13.31 -23.36 -23.07
CA MET A 454 -13.07 -22.89 -24.43
C MET A 454 -11.63 -23.16 -24.88
N HIS A 455 -10.65 -22.98 -23.99
CA HIS A 455 -9.24 -23.25 -24.30
C HIS A 455 -8.94 -24.74 -24.53
N ASP A 456 -9.61 -25.64 -23.81
CA ASP A 456 -9.43 -27.08 -24.01
C ASP A 456 -9.92 -27.52 -25.41
N ASP A 457 -11.05 -26.97 -25.86
CA ASP A 457 -11.66 -27.31 -27.15
C ASP A 457 -11.07 -26.53 -28.35
N LEU A 458 -10.73 -25.27 -28.13
CA LEU A 458 -10.42 -24.26 -29.15
C LEU A 458 -9.23 -23.41 -28.71
N ALA A 459 -8.68 -22.59 -29.60
CA ALA A 459 -7.63 -21.65 -29.23
C ALA A 459 -8.13 -20.64 -28.18
N GLY A 460 -7.19 -20.11 -27.39
CA GLY A 460 -7.46 -19.20 -26.29
C GLY A 460 -8.05 -17.85 -26.72
N VAL A 461 -8.50 -17.10 -25.71
CA VAL A 461 -9.22 -15.83 -25.86
C VAL A 461 -8.26 -14.67 -26.12
N GLY A 462 -7.03 -14.75 -25.59
CA GLY A 462 -6.01 -13.73 -25.80
C GLY A 462 -5.57 -13.67 -27.25
N THR A 463 -5.40 -12.47 -27.79
CA THR A 463 -4.91 -12.22 -29.14
C THR A 463 -3.80 -11.18 -29.12
N PHE A 464 -2.79 -11.34 -29.98
CA PHE A 464 -1.86 -10.28 -30.35
C PHE A 464 -1.46 -10.40 -31.82
N TYR A 465 -0.80 -9.37 -32.32
CA TYR A 465 -0.42 -9.16 -33.71
C TYR A 465 1.09 -9.09 -33.87
N ILE A 466 1.58 -9.72 -34.93
CA ILE A 466 2.96 -9.58 -35.41
C ILE A 466 2.87 -8.92 -36.78
N THR A 467 3.25 -7.66 -36.85
CA THR A 467 3.27 -6.91 -38.11
C THR A 467 4.66 -6.87 -38.71
N LEU A 468 4.72 -7.09 -40.02
CA LEU A 468 5.92 -6.92 -40.84
C LEU A 468 5.65 -5.86 -41.90
N ASP A 469 6.54 -4.88 -42.00
CA ASP A 469 6.48 -3.81 -43.01
C ASP A 469 7.56 -4.01 -44.07
N GLY A 470 7.09 -4.22 -45.30
CA GLY A 470 7.95 -4.37 -46.48
C GLY A 470 8.42 -3.02 -47.04
N ASN A 471 9.53 -3.04 -47.75
CA ASN A 471 10.13 -1.82 -48.34
C ASN A 471 9.38 -1.25 -49.55
N ALA A 472 8.39 -1.97 -50.09
CA ALA A 472 7.70 -1.58 -51.31
C ALA A 472 6.25 -2.06 -51.31
N GLU A 473 5.42 -1.36 -52.08
CA GLU A 473 4.05 -1.78 -52.38
C GLU A 473 4.04 -3.17 -53.03
N GLY A 474 3.08 -4.02 -52.63
CA GLY A 474 3.00 -5.39 -53.14
C GLY A 474 4.07 -6.35 -52.62
N ALA A 475 4.84 -5.98 -51.59
CA ALA A 475 5.88 -6.83 -51.01
C ALA A 475 5.36 -8.22 -50.61
N PHE A 476 4.19 -8.31 -49.99
CA PHE A 476 3.61 -9.58 -49.54
C PHE A 476 2.88 -10.38 -50.63
N ARG A 477 3.10 -10.04 -51.91
CA ARG A 477 2.80 -10.92 -53.05
C ARG A 477 4.00 -11.79 -53.44
N ASP A 478 5.19 -11.47 -52.94
CA ASP A 478 6.41 -12.23 -53.19
C ASP A 478 6.41 -13.52 -52.34
N PRO A 479 6.58 -14.71 -52.96
CA PRO A 479 6.74 -15.98 -52.24
C PRO A 479 7.82 -15.94 -51.15
N ALA A 480 8.91 -15.19 -51.34
CA ALA A 480 9.95 -15.09 -50.32
C ALA A 480 9.44 -14.41 -49.04
N ASN A 481 8.63 -13.35 -49.17
CA ASN A 481 8.02 -12.67 -48.03
C ASN A 481 6.91 -13.50 -47.37
N LEU A 482 6.11 -14.20 -48.19
CA LEU A 482 5.10 -15.14 -47.69
C LEU A 482 5.75 -16.32 -46.94
N GLN A 483 6.88 -16.82 -47.42
CA GLN A 483 7.64 -17.87 -46.73
C GLN A 483 8.18 -17.40 -45.39
N ARG A 484 8.64 -16.13 -45.28
CA ARG A 484 9.04 -15.55 -43.98
C ARG A 484 7.89 -15.56 -42.97
N LEU A 485 6.65 -15.27 -43.40
CA LEU A 485 5.47 -15.38 -42.52
C LEU A 485 5.27 -16.83 -42.07
N ALA A 486 5.36 -17.80 -42.99
CA ALA A 486 5.24 -19.22 -42.68
C ALA A 486 6.34 -19.72 -41.73
N ASP A 487 7.58 -19.25 -41.89
CA ASP A 487 8.71 -19.60 -41.03
C ASP A 487 8.52 -19.05 -39.60
N ILE A 488 8.02 -17.82 -39.48
CA ILE A 488 7.64 -17.23 -38.17
C ILE A 488 6.52 -18.06 -37.54
N GLN A 489 5.48 -18.45 -38.29
CA GLN A 489 4.41 -19.31 -37.77
C GLN A 489 4.92 -20.68 -37.33
N ALA A 490 5.86 -21.28 -38.07
CA ALA A 490 6.49 -22.54 -37.70
C ALA A 490 7.32 -22.40 -36.41
N PHE A 491 7.98 -21.26 -36.20
CA PHE A 491 8.66 -20.95 -34.93
C PHE A 491 7.67 -20.82 -33.76
N ILE A 492 6.57 -20.08 -33.95
CA ILE A 492 5.49 -19.94 -32.97
C ILE A 492 4.94 -21.32 -32.56
N ALA A 493 4.67 -22.20 -33.53
CA ALA A 493 4.19 -23.55 -33.27
C ALA A 493 5.20 -24.41 -32.49
N LYS A 494 6.51 -24.21 -32.69
CA LYS A 494 7.56 -24.93 -31.93
C LYS A 494 7.62 -24.54 -30.46
N GLN A 495 7.22 -23.32 -30.11
CA GLN A 495 7.22 -22.87 -28.71
C GLN A 495 6.16 -23.58 -27.86
N GLN A 496 5.11 -24.16 -28.46
CA GLN A 496 4.01 -24.89 -27.77
C GLN A 496 3.23 -24.09 -26.71
N ILE A 497 3.46 -22.79 -26.64
CA ILE A 497 2.87 -21.87 -25.66
C ILE A 497 1.77 -21.01 -26.27
N PHE A 498 1.81 -20.82 -27.59
CA PHE A 498 0.78 -20.14 -28.35
C PHE A 498 -0.12 -21.18 -29.02
N ASP A 499 -1.44 -20.96 -28.98
CA ASP A 499 -2.41 -21.96 -29.40
C ASP A 499 -2.48 -22.08 -30.92
N ARG A 500 -2.63 -20.93 -31.59
CA ARG A 500 -2.75 -20.84 -33.05
C ARG A 500 -2.17 -19.54 -33.57
N SER A 501 -1.67 -19.57 -34.80
CA SER A 501 -1.27 -18.38 -35.56
C SER A 501 -1.87 -18.45 -36.95
N LEU A 502 -2.37 -17.32 -37.46
CA LEU A 502 -2.96 -17.20 -38.79
C LEU A 502 -2.33 -16.02 -39.52
N SER A 503 -2.00 -16.22 -40.79
CA SER A 503 -1.45 -15.16 -41.65
C SER A 503 -1.88 -15.29 -43.10
N LEU A 504 -1.43 -14.34 -43.93
CA LEU A 504 -1.57 -14.40 -45.38
C LEU A 504 -0.94 -15.67 -45.99
N ALA A 505 0.08 -16.26 -45.34
CA ALA A 505 0.71 -17.49 -45.78
C ALA A 505 -0.26 -18.69 -45.73
N ASP A 506 -1.16 -18.75 -44.74
CA ASP A 506 -2.17 -19.81 -44.65
C ASP A 506 -3.16 -19.73 -45.82
N MET A 507 -3.56 -18.52 -46.20
CA MET A 507 -4.52 -18.31 -47.29
C MET A 507 -3.99 -18.82 -48.63
N VAL A 508 -2.70 -18.54 -48.93
CA VAL A 508 -2.06 -19.03 -50.15
C VAL A 508 -1.69 -20.51 -50.07
N ALA A 509 -1.32 -21.02 -48.88
CA ALA A 509 -1.02 -22.44 -48.67
C ALA A 509 -2.27 -23.31 -48.82
N GLN A 510 -3.41 -22.85 -48.31
CA GLN A 510 -4.71 -23.50 -48.47
C GLN A 510 -5.13 -23.56 -49.93
N ALA A 511 -5.00 -22.45 -50.67
CA ALA A 511 -5.29 -22.44 -52.10
C ALA A 511 -4.34 -23.37 -52.88
N ASN A 512 -3.07 -23.43 -52.50
CA ASN A 512 -2.09 -24.34 -53.10
C ASN A 512 -2.43 -25.82 -52.85
N GLN A 513 -2.86 -26.16 -51.63
CA GLN A 513 -3.32 -27.50 -51.28
C GLN A 513 -4.58 -27.88 -52.09
N ALA A 514 -5.53 -26.96 -52.21
CA ALA A 514 -6.74 -27.18 -53.00
C ALA A 514 -6.42 -27.43 -54.48
N SER A 515 -5.44 -26.69 -55.04
CA SER A 515 -4.94 -26.92 -56.40
C SER A 515 -4.27 -28.29 -56.59
N ALA A 516 -3.76 -28.89 -55.51
CA ALA A 516 -3.10 -30.18 -55.50
C ALA A 516 -4.04 -31.33 -55.06
N ASN A 517 -5.36 -31.15 -55.23
CA ASN A 517 -6.39 -32.13 -54.86
C ASN A 517 -6.33 -32.54 -53.38
N GLY A 518 -6.05 -31.59 -52.46
CA GLY A 518 -6.12 -31.83 -51.02
C GLY A 518 -4.88 -32.50 -50.41
N ARG A 519 -3.81 -32.71 -51.18
CA ARG A 519 -2.56 -33.33 -50.72
C ARG A 519 -1.94 -32.60 -49.52
N PRO A 520 -1.75 -33.24 -48.35
CA PRO A 520 -1.23 -32.58 -47.15
C PRO A 520 0.15 -31.95 -47.33
N ASP A 521 1.02 -32.56 -48.14
CA ASP A 521 2.36 -32.07 -48.48
C ASP A 521 2.35 -30.78 -49.32
N ALA A 522 1.20 -30.46 -49.93
CA ALA A 522 1.00 -29.25 -50.70
C ALA A 522 0.51 -28.05 -49.88
N TYR A 523 0.24 -28.19 -48.58
CA TYR A 523 -0.04 -27.06 -47.68
C TYR A 523 1.25 -26.29 -47.37
N ARG A 524 1.68 -25.48 -48.34
CA ARG A 524 2.89 -24.64 -48.29
C ARG A 524 2.75 -23.44 -49.21
N VAL A 525 3.57 -22.42 -48.98
CA VAL A 525 3.62 -21.24 -49.85
C VAL A 525 4.01 -21.65 -51.28
N PRO A 526 3.27 -21.20 -52.32
CA PRO A 526 3.59 -21.54 -53.70
C PRO A 526 4.91 -20.89 -54.16
N PRO A 527 5.73 -21.56 -54.98
CA PRO A 527 7.06 -21.07 -55.36
C PRO A 527 7.05 -19.89 -56.34
N SER A 528 5.92 -19.58 -56.96
CA SER A 528 5.80 -18.55 -58.00
C SER A 528 4.96 -17.37 -57.54
N ARG A 529 5.47 -16.15 -57.76
CA ARG A 529 4.76 -14.89 -57.52
C ARG A 529 3.43 -14.81 -58.27
N LYS A 530 3.38 -15.35 -59.50
CA LYS A 530 2.15 -15.37 -60.29
C LYS A 530 1.08 -16.24 -59.64
N LEU A 531 1.46 -17.41 -59.12
CA LEU A 531 0.54 -18.32 -58.42
C LEU A 531 0.07 -17.70 -57.10
N ALA A 532 0.98 -17.14 -56.31
CA ALA A 532 0.62 -16.44 -55.07
C ALA A 532 -0.40 -15.32 -55.33
N ALA A 533 -0.16 -14.47 -56.33
CA ALA A 533 -1.10 -13.41 -56.70
C ALA A 533 -2.45 -13.94 -57.19
N GLN A 534 -2.47 -15.03 -57.97
CA GLN A 534 -3.71 -15.67 -58.42
C GLN A 534 -4.52 -16.24 -57.27
N TYR A 535 -3.87 -16.90 -56.30
CA TYR A 535 -4.54 -17.44 -55.13
C TYR A 535 -5.11 -16.35 -54.23
N LEU A 536 -4.40 -15.23 -54.07
CA LEU A 536 -4.89 -14.09 -53.31
C LEU A 536 -6.14 -13.45 -53.93
N LEU A 537 -6.27 -13.47 -55.26
CA LEU A 537 -7.46 -12.97 -55.96
C LEU A 537 -8.71 -13.83 -55.74
N LEU A 538 -8.56 -15.06 -55.26
CA LEU A 538 -9.71 -15.92 -54.94
C LEU A 538 -10.48 -15.39 -53.73
N TYR A 539 -9.78 -14.76 -52.79
CA TYR A 539 -10.37 -14.29 -51.55
C TYR A 539 -10.95 -12.88 -51.71
N PRO A 540 -12.11 -12.60 -51.11
CA PRO A 540 -12.64 -11.25 -51.11
C PRO A 540 -11.77 -10.32 -50.24
N PRO A 541 -11.69 -9.00 -50.55
CA PRO A 541 -10.81 -8.07 -49.82
C PRO A 541 -11.01 -8.06 -48.30
N HIS A 542 -12.25 -8.21 -47.82
CA HIS A 542 -12.56 -8.23 -46.39
C HIS A 542 -12.01 -9.46 -45.66
N ALA A 543 -11.81 -10.59 -46.36
CA ALA A 543 -11.21 -11.79 -45.77
C ALA A 543 -9.68 -11.66 -45.63
N LEU A 544 -9.05 -10.82 -46.47
CA LEU A 544 -7.61 -10.56 -46.43
C LEU A 544 -7.23 -9.41 -45.49
N ALA A 545 -8.14 -8.45 -45.28
CA ALA A 545 -7.92 -7.25 -44.46
C ALA A 545 -7.28 -7.50 -43.07
N PRO A 546 -7.59 -8.58 -42.32
CA PRO A 546 -6.94 -8.83 -41.02
C PRO A 546 -5.45 -9.20 -41.12
N TYR A 547 -4.99 -9.62 -42.30
CA TYR A 547 -3.69 -10.24 -42.51
C TYR A 547 -2.77 -9.43 -43.43
N VAL A 548 -3.31 -8.49 -44.21
CA VAL A 548 -2.53 -7.69 -45.16
C VAL A 548 -3.13 -6.31 -45.36
N SER A 549 -2.25 -5.30 -45.49
CA SER A 549 -2.66 -3.94 -45.82
C SER A 549 -3.22 -3.86 -47.25
N HIS A 550 -4.02 -2.83 -47.52
CA HIS A 550 -4.66 -2.63 -48.83
C HIS A 550 -3.65 -2.60 -50.00
N ASP A 551 -2.46 -2.06 -49.76
CA ASP A 551 -1.35 -1.93 -50.71
C ASP A 551 -0.43 -3.17 -50.74
N PHE A 552 -0.72 -4.23 -49.96
CA PHE A 552 0.12 -5.43 -49.82
C PHE A 552 1.57 -5.14 -49.38
N ARG A 553 1.83 -3.94 -48.83
CA ARG A 553 3.14 -3.56 -48.29
C ARG A 553 3.39 -4.15 -46.91
N ARG A 554 2.35 -4.23 -46.07
CA ARG A 554 2.41 -4.71 -44.69
C ARG A 554 1.59 -5.98 -44.53
N ALA A 555 2.11 -6.93 -43.78
CA ALA A 555 1.39 -8.14 -43.40
C ALA A 555 1.31 -8.28 -41.89
N ASN A 556 0.28 -8.98 -41.46
CA ASN A 556 -0.04 -9.21 -40.07
C ASN A 556 -0.23 -10.71 -39.81
N ILE A 557 0.38 -11.21 -38.74
CA ILE A 557 0.14 -12.55 -38.21
C ILE A 557 -0.70 -12.38 -36.94
N VAL A 558 -1.88 -12.98 -36.93
CA VAL A 558 -2.78 -13.01 -35.77
C VAL A 558 -2.43 -14.23 -34.93
N VAL A 559 -2.01 -14.01 -33.69
CA VAL A 559 -1.62 -15.08 -32.76
C VAL A 559 -2.63 -15.15 -31.62
N ARG A 560 -3.12 -16.35 -31.32
CA ARG A 560 -4.04 -16.64 -30.21
C ARG A 560 -3.32 -17.38 -29.08
N LEU A 561 -3.68 -17.05 -27.84
CA LEU A 561 -3.08 -17.62 -26.64
C LEU A 561 -4.06 -17.75 -25.47
N SER A 562 -3.72 -18.62 -24.53
CA SER A 562 -4.37 -18.80 -23.23
C SER A 562 -3.46 -18.53 -22.03
N VAL A 563 -2.17 -18.22 -22.28
CA VAL A 563 -1.13 -18.13 -21.25
C VAL A 563 -1.49 -17.07 -20.21
N SER A 564 -1.66 -17.50 -18.96
CA SER A 564 -2.10 -16.63 -17.87
C SER A 564 -0.97 -16.08 -16.99
N ASP A 565 0.26 -16.59 -17.15
CA ASP A 565 1.43 -16.13 -16.40
C ASP A 565 2.23 -15.08 -17.19
N SER A 566 2.26 -13.85 -16.69
CA SER A 566 2.95 -12.72 -17.32
C SER A 566 4.45 -12.97 -17.48
N SER A 567 5.09 -13.66 -16.53
CA SER A 567 6.54 -13.90 -16.54
C SER A 567 6.97 -14.87 -17.65
N THR A 568 6.18 -15.93 -17.85
CA THR A 568 6.35 -16.92 -18.91
C THR A 568 6.05 -16.31 -20.26
N LEU A 569 4.93 -15.59 -20.38
CA LEU A 569 4.56 -14.90 -21.62
C LEU A 569 5.65 -13.92 -22.05
N ASN A 570 6.10 -13.04 -21.16
CA ASN A 570 7.14 -12.03 -21.47
C ASN A 570 8.46 -12.67 -21.90
N ARG A 571 8.83 -13.84 -21.33
CA ARG A 571 10.03 -14.58 -21.77
C ARG A 571 9.90 -15.03 -23.22
N HIS A 572 8.81 -15.69 -23.57
CA HIS A 572 8.62 -16.22 -24.93
C HIS A 572 8.31 -15.16 -25.96
N VAL A 573 7.69 -14.04 -25.56
CA VAL A 573 7.52 -12.86 -26.42
C VAL A 573 8.89 -12.23 -26.75
N ARG A 574 9.83 -12.17 -25.80
CA ARG A 574 11.20 -11.69 -26.09
C ARG A 574 11.95 -12.60 -27.05
N GLU A 575 11.86 -13.92 -26.87
CA GLU A 575 12.41 -14.90 -27.81
C GLU A 575 11.77 -14.77 -29.20
N LEU A 576 10.45 -14.61 -29.24
CA LEU A 576 9.69 -14.44 -30.48
C LEU A 576 10.06 -13.14 -31.19
N GLN A 577 10.22 -12.02 -30.49
CA GLN A 577 10.66 -10.75 -31.08
C GLN A 577 12.03 -10.90 -31.75
N GLN A 578 12.97 -11.61 -31.11
CA GLN A 578 14.30 -11.88 -31.68
C GLN A 578 14.19 -12.76 -32.93
N ALA A 579 13.40 -13.82 -32.88
CA ALA A 579 13.17 -14.72 -34.02
C ALA A 579 12.51 -13.99 -35.19
N VAL A 580 11.45 -13.20 -34.94
CA VAL A 580 10.73 -12.40 -35.94
C VAL A 580 11.68 -11.43 -36.64
N THR A 581 12.53 -10.74 -35.89
CA THR A 581 13.53 -9.82 -36.45
C THR A 581 14.55 -10.57 -37.32
N SER A 582 14.97 -11.77 -36.89
CA SER A 582 15.89 -12.61 -37.66
C SER A 582 15.28 -13.15 -38.96
N TYR A 583 14.03 -13.61 -38.95
CA TYR A 583 13.34 -14.14 -40.14
C TYR A 583 12.94 -13.03 -41.11
N ALA A 584 12.57 -11.85 -40.61
CA ALA A 584 12.25 -10.70 -41.45
C ALA A 584 13.48 -10.16 -42.21
N GLY A 585 14.64 -10.16 -41.55
CA GLY A 585 15.88 -9.63 -42.11
C GLY A 585 16.00 -8.10 -41.96
N PRO A 586 17.16 -7.50 -42.30
CA PRO A 586 17.50 -6.11 -41.97
C PRO A 586 16.69 -5.06 -42.73
N GLY A 587 15.95 -5.46 -43.75
CA GLY A 587 15.17 -4.56 -44.61
C GLY A 587 13.67 -4.56 -44.30
N MET A 588 13.18 -5.04 -43.16
CA MET A 588 11.76 -4.95 -42.81
C MET A 588 11.60 -4.50 -41.37
N ALA A 589 10.75 -3.50 -41.14
CA ALA A 589 10.38 -3.13 -39.79
C ALA A 589 9.38 -4.16 -39.24
N THR A 590 9.55 -4.54 -37.98
CA THR A 590 8.68 -5.52 -37.32
C THR A 590 8.17 -4.96 -35.99
N ALA A 591 6.94 -5.31 -35.65
CA ALA A 591 6.36 -4.95 -34.35
C ALA A 591 5.48 -6.08 -33.84
N LEU A 592 5.62 -6.40 -32.55
CA LEU A 592 4.70 -7.24 -31.79
C LEU A 592 3.82 -6.31 -30.96
N VAL A 593 2.52 -6.33 -31.22
CA VAL A 593 1.55 -5.44 -30.57
C VAL A 593 0.29 -6.21 -30.18
N GLY A 594 -0.33 -5.82 -29.08
CA GLY A 594 -1.59 -6.39 -28.62
C GLY A 594 -1.89 -5.89 -27.22
N GLU A 595 -3.16 -5.70 -26.90
CA GLU A 595 -3.58 -5.16 -25.60
C GLU A 595 -3.07 -6.05 -24.46
N ASN A 596 -3.21 -7.38 -24.62
CA ASN A 596 -2.70 -8.37 -23.67
C ASN A 596 -1.18 -8.27 -23.47
N LEU A 597 -0.41 -7.94 -24.52
CA LEU A 597 1.05 -7.76 -24.41
C LEU A 597 1.42 -6.45 -23.69
N LEU A 598 0.64 -5.38 -23.88
CA LEU A 598 0.85 -4.10 -23.17
C LEU A 598 0.57 -4.25 -21.67
N ILE A 599 -0.51 -4.95 -21.32
CA ILE A 599 -0.88 -5.25 -19.94
C ILE A 599 0.20 -6.11 -19.27
N ASN A 600 0.63 -7.19 -19.93
CA ASN A 600 1.64 -8.11 -19.40
C ASN A 600 3.06 -7.50 -19.40
N GLY A 601 3.41 -6.66 -20.36
CA GLY A 601 4.67 -5.90 -20.36
C GLY A 601 4.78 -4.92 -19.20
N SER A 602 3.65 -4.49 -18.64
CA SER A 602 3.60 -3.65 -17.44
C SER A 602 3.89 -4.43 -16.15
N ALA A 603 3.94 -5.76 -16.18
CA ALA A 603 4.32 -6.60 -15.04
C ALA A 603 5.80 -6.37 -14.61
N ASP A 604 6.72 -6.22 -15.57
CA ASP A 604 8.12 -5.92 -15.27
C ASP A 604 8.25 -4.51 -14.63
N ARG A 605 7.35 -3.59 -15.02
CA ARG A 605 7.24 -2.25 -14.42
C ARG A 605 6.60 -2.27 -13.03
N LEU A 606 5.69 -3.21 -12.75
CA LEU A 606 5.13 -3.43 -11.40
C LEU A 606 6.24 -3.76 -10.41
N LEU A 607 7.11 -4.72 -10.73
CA LEU A 607 8.21 -5.13 -9.86
C LEU A 607 9.15 -3.97 -9.53
N THR A 608 9.66 -3.31 -10.57
CA THR A 608 10.63 -2.22 -10.45
C THR A 608 10.00 -1.01 -9.77
N GLY A 609 8.79 -0.64 -10.16
CA GLY A 609 8.00 0.43 -9.53
C GLY A 609 7.74 0.15 -8.05
N GLN A 610 7.38 -1.08 -7.69
CA GLN A 610 7.12 -1.45 -6.30
C GLN A 610 8.40 -1.46 -5.46
N ALA A 611 9.53 -1.94 -6.03
CA ALA A 611 10.82 -1.89 -5.36
C ALA A 611 11.24 -0.43 -5.09
N MET A 612 11.05 0.48 -6.06
CA MET A 612 11.32 1.91 -5.89
C MET A 612 10.38 2.55 -4.85
N ALA A 613 9.08 2.25 -4.89
CA ALA A 613 8.12 2.78 -3.91
C ALA A 613 8.42 2.30 -2.48
N LEU A 614 8.81 1.03 -2.33
CA LEU A 614 9.25 0.45 -1.05
C LEU A 614 10.55 1.10 -0.57
N ALA A 615 11.55 1.24 -1.44
CA ALA A 615 12.82 1.88 -1.09
C ALA A 615 12.61 3.36 -0.69
N ALA A 616 11.82 4.10 -1.45
CA ALA A 616 11.45 5.48 -1.13
C ALA A 616 10.75 5.57 0.23
N LEU A 617 9.81 4.66 0.52
CA LEU A 617 9.16 4.59 1.83
C LEU A 617 10.17 4.33 2.95
N LEU A 618 11.06 3.34 2.80
CA LEU A 618 12.06 3.04 3.81
C LEU A 618 13.00 4.21 4.08
N ILE A 619 13.39 4.95 3.04
CA ILE A 619 14.20 6.18 3.17
C ILE A 619 13.42 7.24 3.95
N VAL A 620 12.16 7.49 3.59
CA VAL A 620 11.31 8.48 4.28
C VAL A 620 11.11 8.09 5.75
N VAL A 621 10.78 6.83 6.02
CA VAL A 621 10.64 6.29 7.38
C VAL A 621 11.95 6.44 8.16
N PHE A 622 13.08 6.10 7.54
CA PHE A 622 14.39 6.26 8.15
C PHE A 622 14.70 7.72 8.49
N ILE A 623 14.41 8.66 7.58
CA ILE A 623 14.61 10.10 7.81
C ILE A 623 13.71 10.57 8.96
N ILE A 624 12.42 10.23 8.94
CA ILE A 624 11.46 10.68 9.95
C ILE A 624 11.80 10.11 11.33
N THR A 625 12.11 8.82 11.43
CA THR A 625 12.46 8.18 12.70
C THR A 625 13.82 8.65 13.21
N SER A 626 14.80 8.84 12.33
CA SER A 626 16.11 9.44 12.69
C SER A 626 15.95 10.86 13.20
N LEU A 627 15.10 11.65 12.53
CA LEU A 627 14.77 13.00 12.96
C LEU A 627 14.06 12.96 14.31
N MET A 628 13.02 12.14 14.46
CA MET A 628 12.24 12.02 15.70
C MET A 628 13.09 11.65 16.91
N PHE A 629 14.05 10.73 16.76
CA PHE A 629 14.92 10.29 17.85
C PHE A 629 16.29 10.98 17.88
N THR A 630 16.51 12.00 17.03
CA THR A 630 17.80 12.70 16.88
C THR A 630 19.01 11.78 16.78
N SER A 631 18.82 10.63 16.15
CA SER A 631 19.79 9.54 16.17
C SER A 631 19.63 8.70 14.92
N VAL A 632 20.63 8.76 14.05
CA VAL A 632 20.74 7.90 12.88
C VAL A 632 20.71 6.42 13.30
N LYS A 633 21.41 6.08 14.39
CA LYS A 633 21.41 4.73 14.96
C LYS A 633 20.00 4.35 15.42
N GLY A 634 19.28 5.27 16.06
CA GLY A 634 17.89 5.08 16.48
C GLY A 634 16.94 4.84 15.31
N GLY A 635 17.11 5.59 14.21
CA GLY A 635 16.31 5.43 12.99
C GLY A 635 16.53 4.09 12.28
N ILE A 636 17.80 3.67 12.09
CA ILE A 636 18.11 2.33 11.52
C ILE A 636 17.45 1.23 12.36
N VAL A 637 17.53 1.40 13.67
CA VAL A 637 17.06 0.39 14.61
C VAL A 637 15.53 0.34 14.68
N ALA A 638 14.84 1.47 14.54
CA ALA A 638 13.39 1.52 14.39
C ALA A 638 12.89 0.93 13.05
N LEU A 639 13.74 0.90 12.03
CA LEU A 639 13.40 0.33 10.72
C LEU A 639 13.28 -1.20 10.76
N VAL A 640 14.13 -1.88 11.55
CA VAL A 640 14.17 -3.35 11.65
C VAL A 640 12.80 -3.98 11.97
N PRO A 641 12.11 -3.62 13.08
CA PRO A 641 10.79 -4.17 13.37
C PRO A 641 9.71 -3.73 12.36
N SER A 642 9.91 -2.62 11.67
CA SER A 642 8.94 -2.13 10.67
C SER A 642 9.00 -2.94 9.36
N VAL A 643 10.17 -3.48 8.99
CA VAL A 643 10.38 -4.24 7.76
C VAL A 643 10.02 -5.73 7.91
N LEU A 644 10.17 -6.28 9.11
CA LEU A 644 9.96 -7.71 9.37
C LEU A 644 8.57 -8.24 8.94
N PRO A 645 7.45 -7.55 9.22
CA PRO A 645 6.14 -8.00 8.74
C PRO A 645 6.06 -8.13 7.22
N VAL A 646 6.69 -7.23 6.45
CA VAL A 646 6.74 -7.32 4.98
C VAL A 646 7.50 -8.54 4.52
N LEU A 647 8.66 -8.81 5.12
CA LEU A 647 9.47 -9.98 4.77
C LEU A 647 8.70 -11.29 5.04
N MET A 648 7.93 -11.33 6.13
CA MET A 648 7.05 -12.46 6.43
C MET A 648 5.96 -12.61 5.36
N ILE A 649 5.32 -11.52 4.94
CA ILE A 649 4.29 -11.52 3.89
C ILE A 649 4.85 -12.01 2.56
N LEU A 650 6.01 -11.51 2.14
CA LEU A 650 6.68 -11.96 0.91
C LEU A 650 7.02 -13.46 0.96
N GLY A 651 7.45 -13.96 2.13
CA GLY A 651 7.66 -15.40 2.34
C GLY A 651 6.36 -16.21 2.23
N ILE A 652 5.27 -15.73 2.84
CA ILE A 652 3.96 -16.38 2.79
C ILE A 652 3.42 -16.41 1.37
N MET A 653 3.55 -15.31 0.61
CA MET A 653 3.16 -15.27 -0.80
C MET A 653 3.87 -16.37 -1.60
N ARG A 654 5.16 -16.58 -1.37
CA ARG A 654 5.92 -17.62 -2.05
C ARG A 654 5.49 -19.04 -1.68
N VAL A 655 5.20 -19.29 -0.40
CA VAL A 655 4.76 -20.62 0.11
C VAL A 655 3.36 -20.97 -0.39
N LEU A 656 2.45 -19.98 -0.40
CA LEU A 656 1.07 -20.16 -0.83
C LEU A 656 0.88 -19.95 -2.35
N ALA A 657 1.97 -19.73 -3.10
CA ALA A 657 1.95 -19.42 -4.53
C ALA A 657 0.98 -18.26 -4.90
N ILE A 658 0.91 -17.24 -4.04
CA ILE A 658 0.12 -16.03 -4.31
C ILE A 658 0.97 -15.11 -5.20
N PRO A 659 0.51 -14.76 -6.41
CA PRO A 659 1.27 -13.91 -7.31
C PRO A 659 1.33 -12.46 -6.79
N LEU A 660 2.44 -11.79 -7.08
CA LEU A 660 2.56 -10.35 -6.96
C LEU A 660 1.76 -9.70 -8.09
N ASN A 661 0.78 -8.90 -7.72
CA ASN A 661 -0.13 -8.18 -8.61
C ASN A 661 -0.40 -6.78 -8.04
N ALA A 662 -1.20 -5.96 -8.73
CA ALA A 662 -1.43 -4.58 -8.30
C ALA A 662 -2.01 -4.45 -6.87
N GLY A 663 -2.80 -5.43 -6.41
CA GLY A 663 -3.40 -5.43 -5.07
C GLY A 663 -2.43 -5.91 -4.00
N THR A 664 -1.78 -7.06 -4.19
CA THR A 664 -0.83 -7.62 -3.21
C THR A 664 0.43 -6.76 -3.08
N ALA A 665 0.82 -6.02 -4.12
CA ALA A 665 1.89 -5.03 -4.08
C ALA A 665 1.63 -3.94 -3.02
N LEU A 666 0.38 -3.47 -2.90
CA LEU A 666 0.01 -2.45 -1.92
C LEU A 666 0.15 -2.94 -0.47
N VAL A 667 0.02 -4.24 -0.22
CA VAL A 667 0.10 -4.83 1.13
C VAL A 667 1.45 -4.53 1.79
N ALA A 668 2.56 -4.58 1.05
CA ALA A 668 3.89 -4.33 1.60
C ALA A 668 3.99 -2.94 2.24
N ILE A 669 3.42 -1.92 1.60
CA ILE A 669 3.45 -0.53 2.09
C ILE A 669 2.49 -0.35 3.26
N VAL A 670 1.27 -0.89 3.15
CA VAL A 670 0.29 -0.87 4.25
C VAL A 670 0.86 -1.55 5.50
N ALA A 671 1.53 -2.69 5.34
CA ALA A 671 2.16 -3.43 6.43
C ALA A 671 3.27 -2.62 7.13
N ILE A 672 4.14 -1.91 6.37
CA ILE A 672 5.17 -1.05 6.97
C ILE A 672 4.54 0.09 7.75
N VAL A 673 3.59 0.80 7.12
CA VAL A 673 2.96 1.98 7.73
C VAL A 673 2.32 1.62 9.07
N ILE A 674 1.57 0.51 9.12
CA ILE A 674 0.90 0.09 10.35
C ILE A 674 1.89 -0.49 11.36
N ALA A 675 2.90 -1.25 10.93
CA ALA A 675 3.93 -1.76 11.83
C ALA A 675 4.73 -0.64 12.49
N LEU A 676 5.07 0.37 11.71
CA LEU A 676 5.78 1.56 12.15
C LEU A 676 4.98 2.36 13.16
N GLU A 677 3.65 2.44 13.05
CA GLU A 677 2.83 3.10 14.06
C GLU A 677 3.04 2.47 15.45
N GLY A 678 2.93 1.14 15.55
CA GLY A 678 3.15 0.42 16.81
C GLY A 678 4.57 0.62 17.35
N THR A 679 5.56 0.63 16.44
CA THR A 679 6.96 0.90 16.77
C THR A 679 7.16 2.32 17.33
N VAL A 680 6.66 3.35 16.65
CA VAL A 680 6.76 4.76 17.08
C VAL A 680 6.07 4.96 18.43
N ARG A 681 4.91 4.34 18.65
CA ARG A 681 4.17 4.42 19.92
C ARG A 681 4.98 3.87 21.08
N LEU A 682 5.48 2.64 20.94
CA LEU A 682 6.28 2.01 21.98
C LEU A 682 7.58 2.79 22.23
N PHE A 683 8.23 3.31 21.20
CA PHE A 683 9.46 4.10 21.36
C PHE A 683 9.22 5.46 21.99
N SER A 684 8.13 6.15 21.65
CA SER A 684 7.75 7.42 22.27
C SER A 684 7.50 7.21 23.76
N ARG A 685 6.74 6.18 24.13
CA ARG A 685 6.44 5.87 25.53
C ARG A 685 7.67 5.40 26.30
N TYR A 686 8.54 4.62 25.67
CA TYR A 686 9.83 4.25 26.24
C TYR A 686 10.71 5.48 26.53
N SER A 687 10.82 6.43 25.59
CA SER A 687 11.55 7.69 25.78
C SER A 687 11.03 8.48 26.98
N GLU A 688 9.70 8.57 27.13
CA GLU A 688 9.08 9.24 28.28
C GLU A 688 9.39 8.54 29.61
N LEU A 689 9.25 7.21 29.67
CA LEU A 689 9.44 6.43 30.89
C LEU A 689 10.91 6.33 31.31
N CYS A 690 11.85 6.42 30.37
CA CYS A 690 13.29 6.51 30.65
C CYS A 690 13.66 7.72 31.54
N ARG A 691 12.81 8.75 31.65
CA ARG A 691 13.06 9.93 32.51
C ARG A 691 12.93 9.61 34.00
N GLY A 692 12.06 8.68 34.37
CA GLY A 692 11.77 8.33 35.77
C GLY A 692 12.32 6.96 36.22
N ALA A 693 12.63 6.06 35.29
CA ALA A 693 13.06 4.70 35.63
C ALA A 693 14.53 4.65 36.13
N THR A 694 14.80 3.80 37.13
CA THR A 694 16.15 3.53 37.65
C THR A 694 16.94 2.59 36.72
N SER A 695 16.26 1.79 35.89
CA SER A 695 16.87 0.90 34.90
C SER A 695 16.13 0.87 33.55
N TYR A 696 16.88 0.69 32.46
CA TYR A 696 16.32 0.63 31.10
C TYR A 696 15.35 -0.56 30.92
N ASP A 697 15.66 -1.69 31.53
CA ASP A 697 14.81 -2.89 31.49
C ASP A 697 13.45 -2.65 32.15
N GLU A 698 13.42 -1.89 33.24
CA GLU A 698 12.19 -1.53 33.93
C GLU A 698 11.34 -0.58 33.09
N ALA A 699 11.97 0.38 32.39
CA ALA A 699 11.28 1.24 31.43
C ALA A 699 10.67 0.44 30.27
N VAL A 700 11.37 -0.56 29.74
CA VAL A 700 10.84 -1.46 28.70
C VAL A 700 9.64 -2.25 29.21
N VAL A 701 9.74 -2.86 30.39
CA VAL A 701 8.64 -3.62 31.01
C VAL A 701 7.43 -2.73 31.28
N ALA A 702 7.64 -1.51 31.77
CA ALA A 702 6.58 -0.55 32.02
C ALA A 702 5.90 -0.09 30.71
N THR A 703 6.68 0.10 29.64
CA THR A 703 6.17 0.43 28.30
C THR A 703 5.26 -0.70 27.79
N VAL A 704 5.73 -1.96 27.82
CA VAL A 704 4.95 -3.10 27.36
C VAL A 704 3.69 -3.30 28.20
N LYS A 705 3.77 -3.15 29.54
CA LYS A 705 2.60 -3.26 30.43
C LYS A 705 1.50 -2.27 30.09
N THR A 706 1.87 -1.06 29.69
CA THR A 706 0.92 0.03 29.43
C THR A 706 0.34 -0.03 28.01
N GLU A 707 1.18 -0.35 27.01
CA GLU A 707 0.78 -0.25 25.60
C GLU A 707 0.29 -1.57 24.98
N ALA A 708 0.69 -2.73 25.50
CA ALA A 708 0.46 -4.01 24.81
C ALA A 708 -1.02 -4.34 24.61
N ALA A 709 -1.86 -4.11 25.63
CA ALA A 709 -3.29 -4.43 25.55
C ALA A 709 -4.00 -3.61 24.45
N ALA A 710 -3.70 -2.30 24.38
CA ALA A 710 -4.27 -1.42 23.38
C ALA A 710 -3.79 -1.78 21.97
N MET A 711 -2.50 -2.09 21.82
CA MET A 711 -1.93 -2.45 20.52
C MET A 711 -2.51 -3.77 19.98
N VAL A 712 -2.60 -4.82 20.80
CA VAL A 712 -3.20 -6.11 20.37
C VAL A 712 -4.65 -5.92 19.95
N ALA A 713 -5.42 -5.17 20.72
CA ALA A 713 -6.84 -5.00 20.43
C ALA A 713 -7.10 -4.25 19.13
N VAL A 714 -6.38 -3.14 18.92
CA VAL A 714 -6.48 -2.37 17.66
C VAL A 714 -6.04 -3.23 16.48
N SER A 715 -4.87 -3.87 16.57
CA SER A 715 -4.37 -4.69 15.46
C SER A 715 -5.27 -5.89 15.18
N LEU A 716 -5.92 -6.50 16.19
CA LEU A 716 -6.88 -7.59 15.98
C LEU A 716 -8.19 -7.09 15.33
N ALA A 717 -8.68 -5.92 15.75
CA ALA A 717 -9.85 -5.30 15.12
C ALA A 717 -9.57 -4.96 13.65
N VAL A 718 -8.40 -4.37 13.36
CA VAL A 718 -7.97 -4.06 12.00
C VAL A 718 -7.75 -5.34 11.18
N ALA A 719 -7.15 -6.39 11.77
CA ALA A 719 -7.00 -7.69 11.12
C ALA A 719 -8.37 -8.29 10.75
N ALA A 720 -9.35 -8.22 11.65
CA ALA A 720 -10.71 -8.66 11.37
C ALA A 720 -11.38 -7.82 10.26
N GLY A 721 -11.19 -6.50 10.28
CA GLY A 721 -11.70 -5.59 9.25
C GLY A 721 -11.16 -5.90 7.85
N PHE A 722 -9.85 -6.11 7.71
CA PHE A 722 -9.27 -6.58 6.44
C PHE A 722 -9.67 -8.02 6.11
N GLY A 723 -9.84 -8.87 7.13
CA GLY A 723 -10.28 -10.26 6.95
C GLY A 723 -11.64 -10.39 6.28
N VAL A 724 -12.54 -9.42 6.41
CA VAL A 724 -13.83 -9.40 5.68
C VAL A 724 -13.63 -9.39 4.18
N LEU A 725 -12.59 -8.70 3.70
CA LEU A 725 -12.31 -8.61 2.28
C LEU A 725 -11.94 -9.97 1.67
N ALA A 726 -11.56 -10.96 2.48
CA ALA A 726 -11.31 -12.34 2.04
C ALA A 726 -12.55 -13.01 1.40
N VAL A 727 -13.75 -12.50 1.67
CA VAL A 727 -15.02 -12.98 1.11
C VAL A 727 -15.30 -12.37 -0.28
N SER A 728 -14.49 -11.42 -0.74
CA SER A 728 -14.64 -10.83 -2.08
C SER A 728 -14.54 -11.90 -3.17
N GLU A 729 -15.37 -11.74 -4.19
CA GLU A 729 -15.36 -12.60 -5.36
C GLU A 729 -14.16 -12.31 -6.28
N PHE A 730 -13.46 -11.20 -6.05
CA PHE A 730 -12.18 -10.90 -6.70
C PHE A 730 -11.02 -11.39 -5.86
N ALA A 731 -10.23 -12.29 -6.44
CA ALA A 731 -8.99 -12.78 -5.87
C ALA A 731 -8.06 -11.62 -5.49
N LEU A 732 -8.04 -10.53 -6.26
CA LEU A 732 -7.22 -9.34 -5.97
C LEU A 732 -7.55 -8.70 -4.60
N ILE A 733 -8.85 -8.54 -4.30
CA ILE A 733 -9.34 -7.94 -3.06
C ILE A 733 -9.25 -8.96 -1.91
N ALA A 734 -9.59 -10.21 -2.16
CA ALA A 734 -9.50 -11.29 -1.18
C ALA A 734 -8.06 -11.53 -0.72
N GLN A 735 -7.11 -11.63 -1.67
CA GLN A 735 -5.69 -11.76 -1.38
C GLN A 735 -5.20 -10.56 -0.57
N PHE A 736 -5.50 -9.33 -1.00
CA PHE A 736 -5.15 -8.12 -0.23
C PHE A 736 -5.67 -8.21 1.20
N GLY A 737 -6.95 -8.56 1.40
CA GLY A 737 -7.58 -8.70 2.70
C GLY A 737 -6.88 -9.71 3.62
N VAL A 738 -6.65 -10.92 3.11
CA VAL A 738 -5.96 -11.99 3.84
C VAL A 738 -4.53 -11.59 4.19
N LEU A 739 -3.77 -11.10 3.21
CA LEU A 739 -2.37 -10.71 3.41
C LEU A 739 -2.24 -9.50 4.34
N ALA A 740 -3.13 -8.51 4.25
CA ALA A 740 -3.18 -7.38 5.17
C ALA A 740 -3.57 -7.83 6.59
N ALA A 741 -4.54 -8.74 6.75
CA ALA A 741 -4.90 -9.30 8.05
C ALA A 741 -3.72 -10.06 8.68
N VAL A 742 -3.03 -10.89 7.91
CA VAL A 742 -1.81 -11.58 8.35
C VAL A 742 -0.70 -10.59 8.69
N ALA A 743 -0.54 -9.51 7.91
CA ALA A 743 0.39 -8.44 8.21
C ALA A 743 0.14 -7.80 9.58
N MET A 744 -1.13 -7.58 9.92
CA MET A 744 -1.53 -7.01 11.21
C MET A 744 -1.17 -7.95 12.35
N LEU A 745 -1.46 -9.25 12.19
CA LEU A 745 -1.11 -10.25 13.20
C LEU A 745 0.41 -10.38 13.36
N ALA A 746 1.15 -10.40 12.25
CA ALA A 746 2.62 -10.40 12.27
C ALA A 746 3.18 -9.13 12.94
N SER A 747 2.57 -7.97 12.69
CA SER A 747 2.95 -6.70 13.32
C SER A 747 2.80 -6.74 14.84
N ILE A 748 1.75 -7.36 15.38
CA ILE A 748 1.60 -7.55 16.84
C ILE A 748 2.79 -8.31 17.40
N VAL A 749 3.14 -9.44 16.77
CA VAL A 749 4.25 -10.29 17.22
C VAL A 749 5.57 -9.52 17.18
N VAL A 750 5.85 -8.83 16.08
CA VAL A 750 7.09 -8.07 15.93
C VAL A 750 7.15 -6.90 16.92
N ASN A 751 6.06 -6.13 17.06
CA ASN A 751 6.02 -4.98 17.97
C ASN A 751 6.03 -5.36 19.46
N LEU A 752 5.52 -6.53 19.85
CA LEU A 752 5.56 -6.97 21.26
C LEU A 752 6.79 -7.81 21.63
N LEU A 753 7.47 -8.42 20.66
CA LEU A 753 8.63 -9.28 20.94
C LEU A 753 9.94 -8.64 20.49
N ILE A 754 10.03 -8.22 19.24
CA ILE A 754 11.27 -7.73 18.65
C ILE A 754 11.53 -6.29 19.07
N THR A 755 10.53 -5.42 18.97
CA THR A 755 10.67 -4.00 19.29
C THR A 755 11.15 -3.73 20.74
N PRO A 756 10.64 -4.39 21.79
CA PRO A 756 11.15 -4.20 23.15
C PRO A 756 12.58 -4.72 23.36
N LEU A 757 12.95 -5.80 22.66
CA LEU A 757 14.29 -6.38 22.71
C LEU A 757 15.34 -5.47 22.05
N VAL A 758 14.89 -4.72 21.06
CA VAL A 758 15.65 -3.67 20.39
C VAL A 758 15.77 -2.41 21.28
N MET A 759 14.69 -2.02 21.97
CA MET A 759 14.67 -0.87 22.90
C MET A 759 15.65 -1.03 24.06
N SER A 760 15.75 -2.23 24.65
CA SER A 760 16.60 -2.47 25.83
C SER A 760 18.09 -2.24 25.57
N ARG A 761 18.50 -2.12 24.29
CA ARG A 761 19.89 -1.95 23.87
C ARG A 761 20.25 -0.50 23.52
N ILE A 762 19.27 0.40 23.40
CA ILE A 762 19.50 1.76 22.89
C ILE A 762 18.80 2.79 23.76
N ARG A 763 19.53 3.86 24.06
CA ARG A 763 18.96 5.07 24.63
C ARG A 763 18.44 5.95 23.49
N LEU A 764 17.14 6.13 23.45
CA LEU A 764 16.49 7.06 22.53
C LEU A 764 16.18 8.33 23.31
N VAL A 765 16.51 9.46 22.71
CA VAL A 765 16.20 10.79 23.21
C VAL A 765 15.44 11.47 22.10
N GLY A 766 14.25 11.97 22.37
CA GLY A 766 13.41 12.59 21.34
C GLY A 766 13.94 13.95 20.89
N LEU A 767 13.85 14.29 19.60
CA LEU A 767 14.11 15.63 19.05
C LEU A 767 13.34 16.72 19.77
N TYR A 768 12.11 16.40 20.16
CA TYR A 768 11.26 17.32 20.88
C TYR A 768 11.82 17.67 22.25
N GLU A 769 12.44 16.71 22.94
CA GLU A 769 13.07 16.95 24.24
C GLU A 769 14.23 17.94 24.09
N ILE A 770 14.98 17.82 22.99
CA ILE A 770 16.07 18.75 22.64
C ILE A 770 15.53 20.14 22.28
N LEU A 771 14.44 20.23 21.52
CA LEU A 771 13.82 21.51 21.15
C LEU A 771 13.18 22.20 22.35
N ALA A 772 12.53 21.47 23.26
CA ALA A 772 11.99 22.02 24.50
C ALA A 772 13.10 22.58 25.41
N MET A 773 14.24 21.88 25.50
CA MET A 773 15.41 22.33 26.26
C MET A 773 16.11 23.55 25.63
N SER A 774 15.92 23.81 24.33
CA SER A 774 16.50 24.97 23.66
C SER A 774 15.95 26.32 24.16
N MET A 775 14.73 26.35 24.71
CA MET A 775 14.14 27.56 25.29
C MET A 775 14.75 27.99 26.63
N GLN A 776 15.48 27.09 27.30
CA GLN A 776 16.14 27.34 28.59
C GLN A 776 17.67 27.46 28.46
N ARG A 777 18.17 27.48 27.22
CA ARG A 777 19.59 27.40 26.87
C ARG A 777 20.41 28.61 27.34
N GLN A 778 19.82 29.80 27.39
CA GLN A 778 20.52 31.02 27.85
C GLN A 778 20.95 30.94 29.33
N ALA A 779 20.15 30.32 30.20
CA ALA A 779 20.48 30.15 31.61
C ALA A 779 21.58 29.10 31.83
N LEU A 780 21.63 28.07 30.98
CA LEU A 780 22.57 26.96 31.10
C LEU A 780 23.93 27.24 30.45
N GLU A 781 24.01 28.08 29.40
CA GLU A 781 25.29 28.44 28.77
C GLU A 781 26.22 29.26 29.70
N HIS A 782 25.65 29.96 30.69
CA HIS A 782 26.41 30.74 31.68
C HIS A 782 26.67 29.97 32.99
N SER A 783 26.26 28.69 33.07
CA SER A 783 26.45 27.91 34.28
C SER A 783 27.93 27.59 34.50
N PRO A 784 28.47 27.74 35.73
CA PRO A 784 29.84 27.36 36.06
C PRO A 784 30.17 25.89 35.75
N LEU A 785 29.16 25.01 35.75
CA LEU A 785 29.34 23.60 35.44
C LEU A 785 29.77 23.33 34.00
N PHE A 786 29.40 24.23 33.08
CA PHE A 786 29.57 24.06 31.65
C PHE A 786 30.67 24.95 31.06
N HIS A 787 31.49 25.55 31.92
CA HIS A 787 32.65 26.36 31.52
C HIS A 787 33.58 25.57 30.58
N ASP A 788 34.05 26.21 29.51
CA ASP A 788 34.90 25.63 28.45
C ASP A 788 34.37 24.34 27.78
N MET A 789 33.09 24.03 27.93
CA MET A 789 32.47 22.91 27.24
C MET A 789 31.88 23.36 25.89
N THR A 790 32.07 22.56 24.85
CA THR A 790 31.46 22.87 23.55
C THR A 790 29.94 22.69 23.63
N PRO A 791 29.15 23.35 22.77
CA PRO A 791 27.69 23.18 22.76
C PRO A 791 27.24 21.71 22.65
N TYR A 792 28.03 20.87 21.96
CA TYR A 792 27.79 19.42 21.90
C TYR A 792 27.98 18.73 23.26
N GLN A 793 29.04 19.08 23.99
CA GLN A 793 29.35 18.51 25.30
C GLN A 793 28.30 18.90 26.34
N ILE A 794 27.92 20.18 26.38
CA ILE A 794 26.85 20.71 27.23
C ILE A 794 25.53 19.98 26.94
N ARG A 795 25.16 19.90 25.65
CA ARG A 795 23.96 19.18 25.21
C ARG A 795 23.98 17.72 25.63
N LYS A 796 25.12 17.04 25.52
CA LYS A 796 25.23 15.63 25.92
C LYS A 796 25.01 15.46 27.41
N THR A 797 25.59 16.31 28.26
CA THR A 797 25.39 16.24 29.72
C THR A 797 23.96 16.57 30.12
N ILE A 798 23.36 17.59 29.52
CA ILE A 798 21.95 17.94 29.76
C ILE A 798 21.02 16.77 29.40
N LEU A 799 21.28 16.05 28.31
CA LEU A 799 20.50 14.86 27.93
C LEU A 799 20.66 13.68 28.90
N LEU A 800 21.67 13.69 29.75
CA LEU A 800 21.92 12.68 30.78
C LEU A 800 21.30 13.05 32.13
N SER A 801 20.71 14.23 32.23
CA SER A 801 20.15 14.79 33.45
C SER A 801 18.62 14.77 33.45
N GLU A 802 18.03 14.86 34.64
CA GLU A 802 16.60 14.78 34.87
C GLU A 802 16.03 16.17 35.18
N LEU A 803 15.18 16.72 34.31
CA LEU A 803 14.48 17.98 34.61
C LEU A 803 13.37 17.71 35.65
N ARG A 804 13.44 18.39 36.80
CA ARG A 804 12.46 18.35 37.88
C ARG A 804 11.81 19.72 38.07
N GLU A 805 10.51 19.73 38.29
CA GLU A 805 9.73 20.94 38.58
C GLU A 805 9.20 20.87 40.00
N TYR A 806 9.29 21.99 40.71
CA TYR A 806 8.93 22.15 42.11
C TYR A 806 7.99 23.35 42.28
N ARG A 807 7.11 23.25 43.28
CA ARG A 807 6.15 24.30 43.66
C ARG A 807 6.73 25.16 44.79
N ASP A 808 6.07 26.28 45.04
CA ASP A 808 6.45 27.19 46.11
C ASP A 808 6.48 26.48 47.48
N GLY A 809 7.59 26.62 48.20
CA GLY A 809 7.82 25.97 49.50
C GLY A 809 8.31 24.52 49.46
N ASP A 810 8.39 23.87 48.29
CA ASP A 810 8.91 22.50 48.19
C ASP A 810 10.39 22.44 48.62
N CYS A 811 10.76 21.42 49.38
CA CYS A 811 12.15 21.18 49.80
C CYS A 811 12.84 20.21 48.82
N LEU A 812 13.91 20.70 48.17
CA LEU A 812 14.67 19.94 47.17
C LEU A 812 15.78 19.11 47.80
N ILE A 813 16.39 19.64 48.85
CA ILE A 813 17.45 19.01 49.62
C ILE A 813 17.16 19.28 51.08
N GLU A 814 17.17 18.24 51.91
CA GLU A 814 17.05 18.36 53.36
C GLU A 814 18.42 18.19 54.02
N GLN A 815 18.81 19.11 54.89
CA GLN A 815 20.02 19.07 55.69
C GLN A 815 20.07 17.78 56.53
N GLY A 816 21.25 17.15 56.60
CA GLY A 816 21.45 15.92 57.36
C GLY A 816 20.97 14.64 56.64
N THR A 817 20.38 14.74 55.45
CA THR A 817 20.13 13.57 54.60
C THR A 817 21.39 13.19 53.82
N MET A 818 21.51 11.93 53.40
CA MET A 818 22.59 11.49 52.52
C MET A 818 22.09 11.60 51.06
N GLY A 819 22.88 12.20 50.16
CA GLY A 819 22.45 12.32 48.76
C GLY A 819 23.61 12.42 47.76
N ARG A 820 23.46 11.74 46.62
CA ARG A 820 24.50 11.57 45.57
C ARG A 820 24.20 12.33 44.28
N SER A 821 23.30 13.30 44.34
CA SER A 821 22.83 14.05 43.17
C SER A 821 23.19 15.53 43.33
N MET A 822 23.51 16.19 42.22
CA MET A 822 23.67 17.63 42.13
C MET A 822 22.61 18.23 41.22
N TYR A 823 22.40 19.53 41.31
CA TYR A 823 21.33 20.22 40.62
C TYR A 823 21.83 21.51 39.98
N ILE A 824 21.20 21.89 38.86
CA ILE A 824 21.39 23.19 38.21
C ILE A 824 20.04 23.87 38.12
N VAL A 825 19.94 25.13 38.52
CA VAL A 825 18.70 25.89 38.40
C VAL A 825 18.48 26.28 36.93
N VAL A 826 17.33 25.92 36.37
CA VAL A 826 16.98 26.21 34.98
C VAL A 826 16.05 27.42 34.89
N GLY A 827 15.20 27.60 35.90
CA GLY A 827 14.24 28.71 35.99
C GLY A 827 13.62 28.79 37.38
N GLY A 828 13.32 29.99 37.86
CA GLY A 828 12.83 30.25 39.23
C GLY A 828 13.96 30.63 40.20
N GLN A 829 13.64 30.74 41.49
CA GLN A 829 14.60 31.05 42.56
C GLN A 829 14.51 30.02 43.68
N LEU A 830 15.66 29.67 44.26
CA LEU A 830 15.75 28.79 45.44
C LEU A 830 16.41 29.57 46.57
N GLU A 831 16.08 29.21 47.81
CA GLU A 831 16.85 29.64 48.97
C GLU A 831 17.58 28.46 49.62
N VAL A 832 18.78 28.75 50.11
CA VAL A 832 19.62 27.82 50.86
C VAL A 832 19.61 28.25 52.31
N VAL A 833 19.18 27.36 53.20
CA VAL A 833 18.99 27.64 54.63
C VAL A 833 19.72 26.58 55.45
N ARG A 834 20.59 26.99 56.37
CA ARG A 834 21.24 26.08 57.33
C ARG A 834 20.57 26.18 58.68
N ARG A 835 20.21 25.02 59.24
CA ARG A 835 19.70 24.87 60.61
C ARG A 835 20.87 24.68 61.56
N ASP A 836 21.10 25.67 62.43
CA ASP A 836 22.04 25.63 63.55
C ASP A 836 21.22 25.74 64.87
N GLY A 837 20.72 24.61 65.38
CA GLY A 837 19.81 24.58 66.53
C GLY A 837 18.43 25.16 66.21
N PRO A 838 17.84 26.03 67.05
CA PRO A 838 16.53 26.66 66.76
C PRO A 838 16.60 27.86 65.79
N ARG A 839 17.79 28.20 65.28
CA ARG A 839 18.00 29.32 64.35
C ARG A 839 18.19 28.81 62.92
N GLU A 840 17.39 29.33 62.00
CA GLU A 840 17.58 29.17 60.56
C GLU A 840 18.41 30.34 60.03
N ILE A 841 19.56 30.05 59.41
CA ILE A 841 20.44 31.04 58.80
C ILE A 841 20.34 30.88 57.29
N ARG A 842 19.90 31.92 56.59
CA ARG A 842 19.87 31.95 55.13
C ARG A 842 21.30 32.14 54.59
N LEU A 843 21.80 31.16 53.86
CA LEU A 843 23.16 31.15 53.33
C LEU A 843 23.25 31.81 51.96
N ALA A 844 22.28 31.55 51.08
CA ALA A 844 22.31 32.05 49.70
C ALA A 844 20.91 32.04 49.06
N LEU A 845 20.76 32.84 48.01
CA LEU A 845 19.67 32.79 47.05
C LEU A 845 20.24 32.30 45.71
N LEU A 846 19.68 31.23 45.15
CA LEU A 846 20.13 30.67 43.88
C LEU A 846 19.15 31.03 42.76
N GLY A 847 19.69 31.47 41.63
CA GLY A 847 18.95 31.80 40.41
C GLY A 847 19.33 30.91 39.23
N PRO A 848 18.73 31.13 38.05
CA PRO A 848 19.01 30.35 36.84
C PRO A 848 20.50 30.32 36.50
N GLY A 849 21.05 29.12 36.27
CA GLY A 849 22.47 28.86 35.99
C GLY A 849 23.28 28.40 37.21
N ASP A 850 22.78 28.63 38.44
CA ASP A 850 23.48 28.24 39.66
C ASP A 850 23.44 26.73 39.90
N VAL A 851 24.53 26.22 40.50
CA VAL A 851 24.73 24.81 40.79
C VAL A 851 24.66 24.57 42.29
N PHE A 852 24.01 23.49 42.74
CA PHE A 852 23.95 23.14 44.16
C PHE A 852 23.90 21.62 44.39
N GLY A 853 24.23 21.19 45.61
CA GLY A 853 24.28 19.78 45.97
C GLY A 853 25.51 19.03 45.44
N GLU A 854 26.50 19.75 44.90
CA GLU A 854 27.71 19.21 44.31
C GLU A 854 28.65 18.52 45.31
N ILE A 855 28.65 18.95 46.58
CA ILE A 855 29.44 18.31 47.66
C ILE A 855 29.01 16.83 47.84
N GLY A 856 27.69 16.59 47.95
CA GLY A 856 27.14 15.24 48.07
C GLY A 856 27.30 14.39 46.80
N PHE A 857 27.42 15.04 45.64
CA PHE A 857 27.66 14.38 44.36
C PHE A 857 29.09 13.86 44.21
N VAL A 858 30.09 14.61 44.70
CA VAL A 858 31.51 14.22 44.63
C VAL A 858 31.88 13.20 45.70
N HIS A 859 31.36 13.39 46.92
CA HIS A 859 31.61 12.49 48.04
C HIS A 859 30.29 12.16 48.73
N GLU A 860 30.02 10.87 49.00
CA GLU A 860 28.85 10.43 49.77
C GLU A 860 28.88 11.04 51.17
N THR A 861 28.26 12.20 51.30
CA THR A 861 28.31 13.03 52.52
C THR A 861 26.91 13.52 52.83
N TYR A 862 26.71 13.89 54.09
CA TYR A 862 25.46 14.49 54.52
C TYR A 862 25.28 15.88 53.92
N ARG A 863 24.06 16.19 53.52
CA ARG A 863 23.68 17.51 52.99
C ARG A 863 23.89 18.57 54.06
N THR A 864 24.55 19.66 53.69
CA THR A 864 25.00 20.72 54.61
C THR A 864 23.95 21.79 54.91
N ALA A 865 22.91 21.91 54.09
CA ALA A 865 21.84 22.89 54.23
C ALA A 865 20.55 22.39 53.55
N ASP A 866 19.41 22.94 53.97
CA ASP A 866 18.14 22.80 53.26
C ASP A 866 18.14 23.68 52.01
N VAL A 867 17.53 23.21 50.94
CA VAL A 867 17.27 24.01 49.73
C VAL A 867 15.77 24.00 49.46
N ARG A 868 15.14 25.18 49.45
CA ARG A 868 13.69 25.34 49.31
C ARG A 868 13.35 26.20 48.10
N ALA A 869 12.23 25.89 47.45
CA ALA A 869 11.75 26.64 46.29
C ALA A 869 10.99 27.92 46.68
N LEU A 870 11.30 29.02 46.00
CA LEU A 870 10.59 30.30 46.09
C LEU A 870 9.80 30.50 44.78
N GLY A 871 8.53 30.13 44.81
CA GLY A 871 7.67 30.06 43.63
C GLY A 871 7.87 28.77 42.81
N ALA A 872 7.42 28.80 41.56
CA ALA A 872 7.61 27.67 40.63
C ALA A 872 9.06 27.62 40.16
N VAL A 873 9.74 26.51 40.41
CA VAL A 873 11.16 26.32 40.07
C VAL A 873 11.35 25.07 39.22
N SER A 874 12.19 25.18 38.20
CA SER A 874 12.65 24.04 37.40
C SER A 874 14.15 23.87 37.57
N VAL A 875 14.60 22.65 37.88
CA VAL A 875 16.01 22.31 38.08
C VAL A 875 16.40 21.07 37.28
N LEU A 876 17.66 21.01 36.90
CA LEU A 876 18.29 19.90 36.22
C LEU A 876 19.04 19.03 37.24
N CYS A 877 18.56 17.81 37.49
CA CYS A 877 19.15 16.87 38.45
C CYS A 877 20.14 15.94 37.75
N ILE A 878 21.37 15.86 38.27
CA ILE A 878 22.43 14.96 37.79
C ILE A 878 22.77 13.99 38.92
N ASP A 879 22.58 12.70 38.66
CA ASP A 879 22.88 11.62 39.61
C ASP A 879 24.25 10.99 39.34
N HIS A 880 25.03 10.74 40.40
CA HIS A 880 26.40 10.24 40.29
C HIS A 880 26.50 8.88 39.59
N GLU A 881 25.66 7.91 39.97
CA GLU A 881 25.70 6.55 39.43
C GLU A 881 25.24 6.52 37.97
N ARG A 882 24.21 7.30 37.64
CA ARG A 882 23.75 7.46 36.25
C ARG A 882 24.82 8.13 35.40
N LEU A 883 25.41 9.24 35.85
CA LEU A 883 26.42 9.97 35.09
C LEU A 883 27.65 9.10 34.81
N LYS A 884 28.13 8.36 35.82
CA LYS A 884 29.29 7.46 35.70
C LYS A 884 29.05 6.33 34.68
N LYS A 885 27.85 5.72 34.68
CA LYS A 885 27.49 4.68 33.71
C LYS A 885 27.35 5.24 32.29
N ASP A 886 26.66 6.36 32.14
CA ASP A 886 26.29 6.90 30.82
C ASP A 886 27.44 7.64 30.12
N LEU A 887 28.37 8.25 30.88
CA LEU A 887 29.57 8.90 30.33
C LEU A 887 30.80 7.98 30.24
N ALA A 888 30.68 6.68 30.55
CA ALA A 888 31.78 5.72 30.42
C ALA A 888 32.38 5.68 29.00
N LEU A 889 31.55 5.95 27.97
CA LEU A 889 31.97 6.01 26.56
C LEU A 889 32.45 7.40 26.11
N PHE A 890 32.41 8.41 26.99
CA PHE A 890 32.78 9.80 26.69
C PHE A 890 33.74 10.39 27.76
N PRO A 891 34.95 9.82 27.92
CA PRO A 891 35.87 10.19 28.99
C PRO A 891 36.26 11.69 28.98
N HIS A 892 36.33 12.31 27.80
CA HIS A 892 36.61 13.75 27.68
C HIS A 892 35.50 14.65 28.28
N ILE A 893 34.23 14.24 28.17
CA ILE A 893 33.12 15.01 28.74
C ILE A 893 33.14 14.88 30.27
N MET A 894 33.35 13.67 30.78
CA MET A 894 33.45 13.40 32.21
C MET A 894 34.62 14.15 32.85
N SER A 895 35.78 14.17 32.19
CA SER A 895 36.96 14.90 32.65
C SER A 895 36.69 16.40 32.79
N LYS A 896 36.09 17.04 31.77
CA LYS A 896 35.70 18.46 31.85
C LYS A 896 34.67 18.72 32.93
N LEU A 897 33.66 17.86 33.08
CA LEU A 897 32.67 18.01 34.16
C LEU A 897 33.33 17.95 35.54
N ASN A 898 34.18 16.96 35.78
CA ASN A 898 34.90 16.81 37.05
C ASN A 898 35.82 18.01 37.31
N PHE A 899 36.48 18.53 36.27
CA PHE A 899 37.30 19.74 36.39
C PHE A 899 36.45 20.95 36.80
N ASN A 900 35.30 21.17 36.14
CA ASN A 900 34.40 22.27 36.46
C ASN A 900 33.79 22.14 37.85
N ILE A 901 33.36 20.93 38.25
CA ILE A 901 32.89 20.64 39.62
C ILE A 901 33.99 20.96 40.65
N SER A 902 35.24 20.56 40.37
CA SER A 902 36.37 20.86 41.25
C SER A 902 36.63 22.37 41.36
N GLY A 903 36.49 23.11 40.25
CA GLY A 903 36.56 24.58 40.25
C GLY A 903 35.45 25.23 41.10
N ILE A 904 34.21 24.74 41.00
CA ILE A 904 33.08 25.22 41.82
C ILE A 904 33.35 24.99 43.31
N LEU A 905 33.78 23.77 43.68
CA LEU A 905 34.13 23.42 45.06
C LEU A 905 35.30 24.25 45.59
N GLY A 906 36.34 24.46 44.77
CA GLY A 906 37.50 25.28 45.10
C GLY A 906 37.12 26.73 45.37
N LYS A 907 36.25 27.32 44.54
CA LYS A 907 35.74 28.69 44.74
C LYS A 907 34.95 28.81 46.03
N ARG A 908 34.04 27.87 46.31
CA ARG A 908 33.24 27.85 47.55
C ARG A 908 34.11 27.71 48.80
N LEU A 909 35.17 26.89 48.73
CA LEU A 909 36.11 26.75 49.84
C LEU A 909 36.87 28.06 50.09
N ALA A 910 37.33 28.73 49.03
CA ALA A 910 37.99 30.04 49.14
C ALA A 910 37.06 31.08 49.78
N GLU A 911 35.79 31.16 49.35
CA GLU A 911 34.79 32.08 49.92
C GLU A 911 34.55 31.84 51.43
N VAL A 912 34.52 30.57 51.87
CA VAL A 912 34.38 30.22 53.29
C VAL A 912 35.64 30.58 54.08
N VAL A 913 36.82 30.34 53.51
CA VAL A 913 38.11 30.69 54.14
C VAL A 913 38.24 32.20 54.26
N ASP A 914 37.93 32.97 53.21
CA ASP A 914 37.97 34.44 53.23
C ASP A 914 36.97 35.03 54.22
N ALA A 915 35.76 34.47 54.31
CA ALA A 915 34.77 34.85 55.31
C ALA A 915 35.25 34.61 56.75
N SER A 916 36.09 33.59 56.97
CA SER A 916 36.71 33.32 58.27
C SER A 916 37.95 34.18 58.58
N HIS A 917 38.51 34.90 57.59
CA HIS A 917 39.71 35.75 57.74
C HIS A 917 39.41 37.26 57.77
N SER A 918 38.14 37.70 57.76
CA SER A 918 37.78 39.12 57.86
C SER A 918 37.97 39.65 59.29
N PRO A 919 38.88 40.61 59.56
CA PRO A 919 39.10 41.13 60.91
C PRO A 919 37.93 42.04 61.33
N ALA A 920 37.37 41.79 62.51
CA ALA A 920 36.51 42.75 63.19
C ALA A 920 37.24 44.11 63.33
N ALA A 921 36.73 45.13 62.66
CA ALA A 921 37.20 46.50 62.81
C ALA A 921 36.89 46.98 64.24
N LYS A 922 37.95 47.10 65.05
CA LYS A 922 37.98 47.97 66.24
C LYS A 922 37.61 49.40 65.82
N THR A 923 36.64 49.99 66.51
CA THR A 923 36.72 51.40 66.94
C THR A 923 36.02 51.49 68.29
N GLY A 924 36.76 51.93 69.31
CA GLY A 924 36.21 52.33 70.60
C GLY A 924 35.80 53.81 70.57
N GLU A 925 34.97 54.16 71.55
CA GLU A 925 34.75 55.46 72.22
C GLU A 925 35.30 56.73 71.53
N ASP A 926 34.44 57.69 71.17
CA ASP A 926 34.17 58.94 71.92
C ASP A 926 33.39 59.95 71.03
N ARG A 927 32.40 60.62 71.65
CA ARG A 927 31.52 61.72 71.17
C ARG A 927 30.29 61.40 70.31
#